data_AF-A0AAD6WJ97-F1
#
_entry.id   AF-A0AAD6WJ97-F1
#
_cell.length_a   1.000
_cell.length_b   1.000
_cell.length_c   1.000
_cell.angle_alpha   90.00
_cell.angle_beta   90.00
_cell.angle_gamma   90.00
#
_symmetry.space_group_name_H-M   'P 1'
#
loop_
_entity.id
_entity.type
_entity.pdbx_description
1 polymer ?
#
loop_
_entity_poly.entity_id
_entity_poly.type
_entity_poly.pdbx_seq_one_letter_code
_entity_poly.pdbx_strand_id
1 'polypeptide(L)'
;MQQRAQDIIYTKQPYIEDVGPRRIKSIQFSTMSGSDILKASECQVHLGQYYDANKKAIVGGLLDTRMGAPNKHGTCQTCGGSFTDCPGHFGYLNLVLPVYNVGYLSTILDILKCICKSCSRVLIDEKLRKSYLKRMRNPRTEPLKKNELMKEIVKKCSTMASSKAVKCLRCGYMNGMVKKAGSVVGIIHDRSKLSDGYLEECKSAIGHTREARAPIGLATYILNPVKVLSLFQRMVEVDCELLYLQGRPEKLIITTIAVPPISIRPSVFTEGSQSNENDITERLKQIIQFNAKLRLELLEGRRTGIKYLIGWDELQAVVTLYINSDVRIPLDMQVGRPLSGFVQRLTGKQGRFRQNLAGKRVEFTGRTVISPDPNLKITEVAIPIHMARILTYPERVTHHNIEKLRQCVNNGSYKYPGARMVTYPDGSSKMLTGNYRKRIAEELKSGCIVHRHLEDGDVVLFNRQPSLHRMSIMCHRARIMPWRTLRFNESVCNPYNADFDGDEMNMHVPQTEEARTEAFLLMGVQNNLCTPKNGEILVASTQDFLTSSFLITRKDTFYDRAAFSLMCSYMNDGMDLVDLPTPSVLKPIELWTGKQLFSVLLRPHANVRVYINLIVKEKNYSKPNKEHKKERETMCPNDGYVYFRNSELISGQLGKATLGNGNKDGLYSILLRDYNAYAAATCMNRLAKLSARWIGNHGFSIGIDDVQPGKKLVDEKGKTISNGYRHCNKLIADYNGGRLALKPGCDATQTLETEITERLNKLREEAGDVCMKELHWRNSPLIMSQCGSKGSPINISQMIACVGQQSVGGSRAPDGFIDRSLPHFPRKSKTPAAKGFVANSFYSGLSATEFFFHTMGGREGLVDTAVKTADTGYMARRLSKGLEDLCVQYDNTVQDAGGGIVQFLYGDDGLDPAIMEGKAGVPLNFDRLFMKVKATCGAEEDEYLSPSDISNIVQSLLLKHNGTLDGICSESFRKSLSSFLGDQAKRLECLMKLVDGVEVENFDNIKNVEGRTGISKNTEKIAQKVSGITEKQLEVFLKTCLDRYVWKRIEPGTAIGAIGAQSIGEPGTQMTLKTFHFAGVASMNITQGVPRIKEIINGAKRISTPIITVELEHNSNVNAARIIKGRIQKTVLGQVAKSIKIVMTSRSASVKVTLDMKTIREAQLSLDANIVRELILETPKIKRKLQRINVLEDGKLEVFPGGDRNKLHFELHSLKNMLPAVVVKGIKTVERVVIAQKKLDDAENDHGGPKYNMFVEG
;
A
#
# COMPACT_ATOMS: atom_id res chain seq x y z
N MET A 1 -55.94 -36.65 -13.89
CA MET A 1 -56.26 -35.46 -14.71
C MET A 1 -55.22 -35.19 -15.83
N GLN A 2 -54.42 -36.18 -16.26
CA GLN A 2 -53.30 -35.99 -17.21
C GLN A 2 -53.55 -36.57 -18.63
N GLN A 3 -54.71 -37.16 -18.91
CA GLN A 3 -55.02 -37.78 -20.22
C GLN A 3 -55.95 -36.95 -21.12
N ARG A 4 -56.34 -35.73 -20.73
CA ARG A 4 -57.25 -34.87 -21.52
C ARG A 4 -56.58 -33.66 -22.18
N ALA A 5 -55.25 -33.57 -22.17
CA ALA A 5 -54.52 -32.38 -22.65
C ALA A 5 -53.63 -32.62 -23.89
N GLN A 6 -53.73 -33.77 -24.56
CA GLN A 6 -52.84 -34.12 -25.67
C GLN A 6 -53.35 -33.73 -27.06
N ASP A 7 -54.60 -33.27 -27.21
CA ASP A 7 -55.20 -32.97 -28.52
C ASP A 7 -55.58 -31.49 -28.73
N ILE A 8 -54.71 -30.56 -28.32
CA ILE A 8 -54.82 -29.14 -28.74
C ILE A 8 -53.55 -28.75 -29.50
N ILE A 9 -53.62 -28.84 -30.83
CA ILE A 9 -52.60 -28.30 -31.73
C ILE A 9 -52.84 -26.79 -31.83
N TYR A 10 -52.05 -26.00 -31.11
CA TYR A 10 -52.04 -24.54 -31.28
C TYR A 10 -51.46 -24.20 -32.67
N THR A 11 -52.27 -23.59 -33.53
CA THR A 11 -51.85 -23.12 -34.87
C THR A 11 -51.00 -21.84 -34.84
N LYS A 12 -50.86 -21.21 -33.67
CA LYS A 12 -50.01 -20.04 -33.44
C LYS A 12 -49.05 -20.36 -32.29
N GLN A 13 -47.75 -20.14 -32.50
CA GLN A 13 -46.77 -20.25 -31.42
C GLN A 13 -47.21 -19.36 -30.24
N PRO A 14 -47.13 -19.83 -29.00
CA PRO A 14 -47.43 -19.01 -27.84
C PRO A 14 -46.52 -17.78 -27.86
N TYR A 15 -47.09 -16.60 -27.64
CA TYR A 15 -46.32 -15.37 -27.51
C TYR A 15 -45.38 -15.49 -26.31
N ILE A 16 -44.09 -15.70 -26.57
CA ILE A 16 -43.04 -15.64 -25.57
C ILE A 16 -42.68 -14.16 -25.45
N GLU A 17 -42.99 -13.55 -24.30
CA GLU A 17 -42.67 -12.15 -24.05
C GLU A 17 -41.14 -11.96 -24.14
N ASP A 18 -40.69 -11.13 -25.08
CA ASP A 18 -39.28 -10.76 -25.17
C ASP A 18 -38.95 -9.85 -23.99
N VAL A 19 -38.35 -10.45 -22.98
CA VAL A 19 -38.13 -9.82 -21.68
C VAL A 19 -37.02 -8.76 -21.70
N GLY A 20 -36.37 -8.57 -22.85
CA GLY A 20 -35.28 -7.63 -23.07
C GLY A 20 -34.05 -7.89 -22.18
N PRO A 21 -32.99 -7.07 -22.31
CA PRO A 21 -31.80 -7.20 -21.47
C PRO A 21 -32.10 -6.76 -20.04
N ARG A 22 -31.88 -7.65 -19.07
CA ARG A 22 -32.01 -7.37 -17.63
C ARG A 22 -30.64 -7.21 -16.96
N ARG A 23 -30.53 -6.29 -16.01
CA ARG A 23 -29.33 -6.10 -15.17
C ARG A 23 -29.54 -6.66 -13.77
N ILE A 24 -28.53 -7.36 -13.25
CA ILE A 24 -28.54 -7.90 -11.88
C ILE A 24 -28.46 -6.73 -10.88
N LYS A 25 -29.49 -6.57 -10.03
CA LYS A 25 -29.55 -5.53 -8.99
C LYS A 25 -28.97 -5.97 -7.64
N SER A 26 -29.26 -7.20 -7.22
CA SER A 26 -28.84 -7.74 -5.92
C SER A 26 -28.76 -9.26 -5.94
N ILE A 27 -27.92 -9.83 -5.09
CA ILE A 27 -27.78 -11.28 -4.91
C ILE A 27 -28.23 -11.65 -3.49
N GLN A 28 -29.25 -12.50 -3.38
CA GLN A 28 -29.75 -12.99 -2.09
C GLN A 28 -29.22 -14.39 -1.81
N PHE A 29 -28.48 -14.54 -0.72
CA PHE A 29 -27.96 -15.83 -0.28
C PHE A 29 -28.97 -16.56 0.61
N SER A 30 -29.25 -17.81 0.29
CA SER A 30 -30.12 -18.70 1.09
C SER A 30 -29.61 -20.14 1.06
N THR A 31 -30.09 -20.96 1.99
CA THR A 31 -29.80 -22.40 2.03
C THR A 31 -30.90 -23.18 1.32
N MET A 32 -30.51 -24.16 0.51
CA MET A 32 -31.43 -25.08 -0.16
C MET A 32 -31.88 -26.17 0.81
N SER A 33 -33.18 -26.46 0.84
CA SER A 33 -33.71 -27.66 1.50
C SER A 33 -33.61 -28.87 0.57
N GLY A 34 -33.83 -30.07 1.10
CA GLY A 34 -33.83 -31.27 0.25
C GLY A 34 -34.91 -31.25 -0.83
N SER A 35 -36.08 -30.66 -0.55
CA SER A 35 -37.11 -30.43 -1.57
C SER A 35 -36.69 -29.41 -2.63
N ASP A 36 -35.94 -28.38 -2.25
CA ASP A 36 -35.45 -27.37 -3.20
C ASP A 36 -34.40 -27.99 -4.14
N ILE A 37 -33.53 -28.84 -3.60
CA ILE A 37 -32.53 -29.59 -4.38
C ILE A 37 -33.23 -30.52 -5.37
N LEU A 38 -34.26 -31.26 -4.93
CA LEU A 38 -35.04 -32.15 -5.80
C LEU A 38 -35.70 -31.39 -6.95
N LYS A 39 -36.27 -30.20 -6.68
CA LYS A 39 -36.88 -29.35 -7.73
C LYS A 39 -35.86 -28.81 -8.73
N ALA A 40 -34.63 -28.58 -8.31
CA ALA A 40 -33.56 -28.06 -9.16
C ALA A 40 -32.78 -29.15 -9.92
N SER A 41 -33.01 -30.43 -9.62
CA SER A 41 -32.22 -31.54 -10.14
C SER A 41 -32.99 -32.33 -11.20
N GLU A 42 -32.30 -32.74 -12.25
CA GLU A 42 -32.90 -33.45 -13.39
C GLU A 42 -32.85 -34.98 -13.24
N CYS A 43 -31.88 -35.50 -12.49
CA CYS A 43 -31.71 -36.95 -12.33
C CYS A 43 -31.20 -37.36 -10.95
N GLN A 44 -31.56 -38.57 -10.54
CA GLN A 44 -31.04 -39.21 -9.33
C GLN A 44 -29.75 -39.97 -9.64
N VAL A 45 -28.69 -39.65 -8.91
CA VAL A 45 -27.42 -40.38 -8.98
C VAL A 45 -27.39 -41.42 -7.87
N HIS A 46 -27.22 -42.70 -8.22
CA HIS A 46 -27.16 -43.79 -7.26
C HIS A 46 -26.11 -44.86 -7.60
N LEU A 47 -25.57 -44.86 -8.82
CA LEU A 47 -24.50 -45.78 -9.25
C LEU A 47 -23.14 -45.09 -9.19
N GLY A 48 -22.16 -45.74 -8.56
CA GLY A 48 -20.77 -45.25 -8.46
C GLY A 48 -19.88 -45.61 -9.66
N GLN A 49 -20.46 -46.04 -10.78
CA GLN A 49 -19.75 -46.41 -12.02
C GLN A 49 -19.77 -45.25 -13.03
N TYR A 50 -18.74 -45.16 -13.87
CA TYR A 50 -18.55 -44.06 -14.82
C TYR A 50 -19.09 -44.40 -16.21
N TYR A 51 -18.58 -45.49 -16.79
CA TYR A 51 -18.90 -45.94 -18.14
C TYR A 51 -19.30 -47.41 -18.12
N ASP A 52 -20.16 -47.78 -19.07
CA ASP A 52 -20.50 -49.17 -19.37
C ASP A 52 -19.37 -49.83 -20.19
N ALA A 53 -19.45 -51.14 -20.44
CA ALA A 53 -18.49 -51.91 -21.24
C ALA A 53 -18.24 -51.30 -22.63
N ASN A 54 -19.25 -50.62 -23.19
CA ASN A 54 -19.19 -49.90 -24.47
C ASN A 54 -18.65 -48.46 -24.37
N LYS A 55 -18.05 -48.06 -23.24
CA LYS A 55 -17.52 -46.71 -22.97
C LYS A 55 -18.57 -45.58 -23.09
N LYS A 56 -19.87 -45.92 -22.98
CA LYS A 56 -20.96 -44.94 -22.87
C LYS A 56 -21.21 -44.64 -21.39
N ALA A 57 -21.53 -43.39 -21.08
CA ALA A 57 -21.88 -42.99 -19.73
C ALA A 57 -23.14 -43.73 -19.25
N ILE A 58 -23.13 -44.21 -18.02
CA ILE A 58 -24.24 -44.99 -17.45
C ILE A 58 -25.37 -44.05 -16.98
N VAL A 59 -26.62 -44.41 -17.30
CA VAL A 59 -27.82 -43.71 -16.81
C VAL A 59 -27.93 -43.90 -15.30
N GLY A 60 -28.07 -42.80 -14.54
CA GLY A 60 -28.07 -42.82 -13.07
C GLY A 60 -26.67 -42.96 -12.44
N GLY A 61 -25.62 -42.96 -13.26
CA GLY A 61 -24.22 -42.92 -12.85
C GLY A 61 -23.69 -41.49 -12.62
N LEU A 62 -22.39 -41.38 -12.32
CA LEU A 62 -21.76 -40.10 -11.98
C LEU A 62 -21.56 -39.15 -13.17
N LEU A 63 -21.57 -39.68 -14.41
CA LEU A 63 -21.37 -38.95 -15.66
C LEU A 63 -22.63 -38.97 -16.55
N ASP A 64 -23.82 -39.10 -15.95
CA ASP A 64 -25.09 -39.14 -16.68
C ASP A 64 -25.25 -37.92 -17.63
N THR A 65 -25.56 -38.19 -18.90
CA THR A 65 -25.70 -37.20 -19.97
C THR A 65 -26.83 -36.18 -19.74
N ARG A 66 -27.75 -36.46 -18.81
CA ARG A 66 -28.77 -35.50 -18.35
C ARG A 66 -28.17 -34.37 -17.51
N MET A 67 -27.01 -34.57 -16.89
CA MET A 67 -26.31 -33.54 -16.12
C MET A 67 -25.38 -32.66 -16.95
N GLY A 68 -25.24 -32.96 -18.24
CA GLY A 68 -24.40 -32.23 -19.19
C GLY A 68 -23.70 -33.17 -20.17
N ALA A 69 -23.02 -32.60 -21.16
CA ALA A 69 -22.16 -33.36 -22.06
C ALA A 69 -20.94 -33.90 -21.27
N PRO A 70 -20.68 -35.22 -21.27
CA PRO A 70 -19.55 -35.79 -20.54
C PRO A 70 -18.21 -35.37 -21.14
N ASN A 71 -18.16 -35.27 -22.47
CA ASN A 71 -16.96 -35.00 -23.27
C ASN A 71 -17.24 -33.90 -24.30
N LYS A 72 -16.19 -33.32 -24.90
CA LYS A 72 -16.29 -32.33 -25.99
C LYS A 72 -17.13 -32.80 -27.20
N HIS A 73 -17.15 -34.12 -27.45
CA HIS A 73 -17.90 -34.73 -28.55
C HIS A 73 -19.31 -35.17 -28.15
N GLY A 74 -19.64 -35.16 -26.86
CA GLY A 74 -20.96 -35.53 -26.37
C GLY A 74 -21.94 -34.38 -26.43
N THR A 75 -23.23 -34.70 -26.51
CA THR A 75 -24.33 -33.74 -26.38
C THR A 75 -25.08 -33.99 -25.08
N CYS A 76 -25.67 -32.93 -24.53
CA CYS A 76 -26.52 -33.06 -23.34
C CYS A 76 -27.91 -33.56 -23.72
N GLN A 77 -28.45 -34.54 -23.00
CA GLN A 77 -29.80 -35.04 -23.24
C GLN A 77 -30.92 -34.09 -22.77
N THR A 78 -30.61 -33.16 -21.87
CA THR A 78 -31.61 -32.25 -21.28
C THR A 78 -31.81 -31.00 -22.12
N CYS A 79 -30.72 -30.31 -22.50
CA CYS A 79 -30.79 -29.07 -23.28
C CYS A 79 -30.39 -29.23 -24.76
N GLY A 80 -29.89 -30.40 -25.20
CA GLY A 80 -29.40 -30.61 -26.56
C GLY A 80 -28.08 -29.88 -26.89
N GLY A 81 -27.58 -29.03 -26.00
CA GLY A 81 -26.38 -28.23 -26.18
C GLY A 81 -25.09 -29.06 -26.23
N SER A 82 -24.10 -28.52 -26.94
CA SER A 82 -22.72 -29.00 -26.95
C SER A 82 -22.03 -28.75 -25.60
N PHE A 83 -20.80 -29.24 -25.41
CA PHE A 83 -20.03 -28.99 -24.19
C PHE A 83 -19.79 -27.49 -23.90
N THR A 84 -19.73 -26.63 -24.92
CA THR A 84 -19.52 -25.18 -24.74
C THR A 84 -20.81 -24.43 -24.43
N ASP A 85 -21.92 -24.87 -25.00
CA ASP A 85 -23.19 -24.13 -24.97
C ASP A 85 -24.10 -24.60 -23.83
N CYS A 86 -23.89 -25.84 -23.35
CA CYS A 86 -24.63 -26.41 -22.23
C CYS A 86 -24.25 -25.71 -20.91
N PRO A 87 -25.21 -25.11 -20.18
CA PRO A 87 -24.94 -24.52 -18.85
C PRO A 87 -24.63 -25.59 -17.79
N GLY A 88 -25.04 -26.84 -18.03
CA GLY A 88 -24.96 -27.96 -17.10
C GLY A 88 -26.18 -28.03 -16.16
N HIS A 89 -26.56 -29.25 -15.77
CA HIS A 89 -27.75 -29.50 -14.96
C HIS A 89 -27.39 -30.28 -13.68
N PHE A 90 -28.06 -29.96 -12.58
CA PHE A 90 -27.81 -30.62 -11.29
C PHE A 90 -28.43 -32.01 -11.25
N GLY A 91 -27.78 -32.93 -10.55
CA GLY A 91 -28.37 -34.17 -10.09
C GLY A 91 -28.59 -34.13 -8.57
N TYR A 92 -29.24 -35.13 -8.01
CA TYR A 92 -29.36 -35.28 -6.56
C TYR A 92 -28.94 -36.68 -6.09
N LEU A 93 -28.42 -36.73 -4.86
CA LEU A 93 -28.07 -37.96 -4.15
C LEU A 93 -28.74 -37.94 -2.78
N ASN A 94 -29.59 -38.93 -2.51
CA ASN A 94 -30.27 -39.07 -1.22
C ASN A 94 -29.38 -39.83 -0.23
N LEU A 95 -29.13 -39.25 0.94
CA LEU A 95 -28.43 -39.93 2.03
C LEU A 95 -29.43 -40.76 2.84
N VAL A 96 -28.97 -41.92 3.33
CA VAL A 96 -29.79 -42.81 4.16
C VAL A 96 -30.00 -42.21 5.56
N LEU A 97 -28.95 -41.64 6.14
CA LEU A 97 -29.00 -40.91 7.40
C LEU A 97 -28.49 -39.47 7.20
N PRO A 98 -29.08 -38.48 7.89
CA PRO A 98 -28.65 -37.09 7.78
C PRO A 98 -27.24 -36.90 8.38
N VAL A 99 -26.48 -35.96 7.83
CA VAL A 99 -25.13 -35.62 8.31
C VAL A 99 -25.00 -34.13 8.58
N TYR A 100 -24.10 -33.76 9.49
CA TYR A 100 -23.84 -32.34 9.76
C TYR A 100 -23.17 -31.66 8.56
N ASN A 101 -23.66 -30.46 8.21
CA ASN A 101 -22.93 -29.61 7.30
C ASN A 101 -21.76 -28.93 8.05
N VAL A 102 -20.55 -29.28 7.66
CA VAL A 102 -19.32 -28.77 8.30
C VAL A 102 -19.17 -27.26 8.13
N GLY A 103 -19.63 -26.69 7.02
CA GLY A 103 -19.62 -25.24 6.79
C GLY A 103 -20.47 -24.47 7.81
N TYR A 104 -21.54 -25.08 8.30
CA TYR A 104 -22.47 -24.48 9.27
C TYR A 104 -22.35 -25.04 10.68
N LEU A 105 -21.33 -25.87 10.97
CA LEU A 105 -21.22 -26.56 12.26
C LEU A 105 -21.11 -25.59 13.45
N SER A 106 -20.42 -24.46 13.27
CA SER A 106 -20.34 -23.38 14.26
C SER A 106 -21.71 -22.74 14.52
N THR A 107 -22.46 -22.43 13.45
CA THR A 107 -23.81 -21.87 13.53
C THR A 107 -24.80 -22.85 14.17
N ILE A 108 -24.76 -24.13 13.78
CA ILE A 108 -25.57 -25.21 14.38
C ILE A 108 -25.30 -25.28 15.89
N LEU A 109 -24.03 -25.21 16.30
CA LEU A 109 -23.62 -25.24 17.69
C LEU A 109 -24.11 -24.00 18.45
N ASP A 110 -24.07 -22.81 17.85
CA ASP A 110 -24.56 -21.58 18.47
C ASP A 110 -26.09 -21.57 18.63
N ILE A 111 -26.84 -22.10 17.66
CA ILE A 111 -28.29 -22.33 17.80
C ILE A 111 -28.56 -23.31 18.94
N LEU A 112 -27.84 -24.44 18.97
CA LEU A 112 -28.00 -25.46 20.01
C LEU A 112 -27.66 -24.94 21.40
N LYS A 113 -26.73 -24.00 21.58
CA LYS A 113 -26.50 -23.34 22.88
C LYS A 113 -27.72 -22.54 23.34
N CYS A 114 -28.44 -21.92 22.42
CA CYS A 114 -29.54 -21.00 22.72
C CYS A 114 -30.88 -21.70 22.96
N ILE A 115 -31.12 -22.88 22.37
CA ILE A 115 -32.40 -23.57 22.46
C ILE A 115 -32.45 -24.64 23.56
N CYS A 116 -33.65 -24.96 24.02
CA CYS A 116 -33.93 -26.10 24.88
C CYS A 116 -33.88 -27.41 24.09
N LYS A 117 -33.24 -28.44 24.66
CA LYS A 117 -33.01 -29.74 23.98
C LYS A 117 -34.23 -30.68 24.07
N SER A 118 -35.32 -30.21 24.67
CA SER A 118 -36.61 -30.91 24.70
C SER A 118 -37.66 -30.17 23.86
N CYS A 119 -37.94 -28.88 24.15
CA CYS A 119 -39.01 -28.12 23.48
C CYS A 119 -38.54 -27.17 22.35
N SER A 120 -37.24 -27.12 22.04
CA SER A 120 -36.65 -26.27 20.98
C SER A 120 -36.87 -24.75 21.10
N ARG A 121 -37.41 -24.26 22.22
CA ARG A 121 -37.54 -22.81 22.49
C ARG A 121 -36.25 -22.20 23.02
N VAL A 122 -36.06 -20.91 22.77
CA VAL A 122 -34.89 -20.15 23.25
C VAL A 122 -34.90 -20.05 24.78
N LEU A 123 -33.74 -20.20 25.41
CA LEU A 123 -33.55 -20.26 26.87
C LEU A 123 -33.50 -18.89 27.59
N ILE A 124 -33.94 -17.82 26.91
CA ILE A 124 -33.88 -16.45 27.42
C ILE A 124 -35.23 -16.07 28.02
N ASP A 125 -35.20 -15.23 29.05
CA ASP A 125 -36.41 -14.64 29.65
C ASP A 125 -37.21 -13.78 28.64
N GLU A 126 -38.54 -13.73 28.80
CA GLU A 126 -39.43 -13.07 27.83
C GLU A 126 -39.20 -11.56 27.73
N LYS A 127 -38.86 -10.90 28.84
CA LYS A 127 -38.57 -9.45 28.84
C LYS A 127 -37.35 -9.13 27.97
N LEU A 128 -36.27 -9.90 28.15
CA LEU A 128 -35.04 -9.79 27.36
C LEU A 128 -35.26 -10.20 25.90
N ARG A 129 -36.04 -11.24 25.65
CA ARG A 129 -36.40 -11.67 24.29
C ARG A 129 -37.08 -10.54 23.50
N LYS A 130 -38.06 -9.87 24.10
CA LYS A 130 -38.77 -8.74 23.46
C LYS A 130 -37.84 -7.57 23.16
N SER A 131 -36.92 -7.25 24.08
CA SER A 131 -35.96 -6.15 23.87
C SER A 131 -34.98 -6.45 22.73
N TYR A 132 -34.47 -7.69 22.63
CA TYR A 132 -33.61 -8.09 21.52
C TYR A 132 -34.37 -8.14 20.18
N LEU A 133 -35.60 -8.65 20.14
CA LEU A 133 -36.42 -8.64 18.92
C LEU A 133 -36.66 -7.21 18.40
N LYS A 134 -36.97 -6.25 19.29
CA LYS A 134 -37.13 -4.84 18.90
C LYS A 134 -35.85 -4.27 18.27
N ARG A 135 -34.67 -4.65 18.79
CA ARG A 135 -33.36 -4.23 18.24
C ARG A 135 -33.05 -4.90 16.90
N MET A 136 -33.37 -6.19 16.74
CA MET A 136 -33.14 -6.94 15.50
C MET A 136 -34.04 -6.46 14.35
N ARG A 137 -35.30 -6.12 14.64
CA ARG A 137 -36.30 -5.63 13.67
C ARG A 137 -36.06 -4.21 13.19
N ASN A 138 -35.16 -3.46 13.82
CA ASN A 138 -34.88 -2.10 13.39
C ASN A 138 -34.23 -2.12 11.99
N PRO A 139 -34.88 -1.53 10.97
CA PRO A 139 -34.36 -1.53 9.59
C PRO A 139 -33.09 -0.70 9.46
N ARG A 140 -32.88 0.31 10.33
CA ARG A 140 -31.68 1.16 10.33
C ARG A 140 -30.44 0.47 10.93
N THR A 141 -30.59 -0.73 11.49
CA THR A 141 -29.46 -1.43 12.10
C THR A 141 -28.64 -2.14 11.03
N GLU A 142 -27.38 -1.74 10.90
CA GLU A 142 -26.36 -2.38 10.08
C GLU A 142 -26.25 -3.91 10.29
N PRO A 143 -26.00 -4.72 9.24
CA PRO A 143 -25.80 -6.16 9.35
C PRO A 143 -24.70 -6.57 10.34
N LEU A 144 -23.61 -5.80 10.44
CA LEU A 144 -22.52 -6.05 11.39
C LEU A 144 -23.01 -5.94 12.85
N LYS A 145 -23.80 -4.91 13.17
CA LYS A 145 -24.40 -4.73 14.49
C LYS A 145 -25.40 -5.85 14.81
N LYS A 146 -26.15 -6.33 13.81
CA LYS A 146 -27.04 -7.51 13.97
C LYS A 146 -26.25 -8.78 14.30
N ASN A 147 -25.09 -8.99 13.68
CA ASN A 147 -24.20 -10.11 14.00
C ASN A 147 -23.59 -9.99 15.41
N GLU A 148 -23.20 -8.79 15.85
CA GLU A 148 -22.73 -8.56 17.22
C GLU A 148 -23.81 -8.83 18.26
N LEU A 149 -25.04 -8.38 17.98
CA LEU A 149 -26.21 -8.69 18.80
C LEU A 149 -26.45 -10.18 18.93
N MET A 150 -26.37 -10.92 17.82
CA MET A 150 -26.50 -12.37 17.86
C MET A 150 -25.41 -13.03 18.73
N LYS A 151 -24.15 -12.58 18.61
CA LYS A 151 -23.06 -13.08 19.45
C LYS A 151 -23.26 -12.74 20.93
N GLU A 152 -23.80 -11.56 21.24
CA GLU A 152 -24.17 -11.16 22.61
C GLU A 152 -25.22 -12.11 23.19
N ILE A 153 -26.26 -12.43 22.40
CA ILE A 153 -27.33 -13.36 22.77
C ILE A 153 -26.78 -14.76 23.03
N VAL A 154 -25.97 -15.29 22.11
CA VAL A 154 -25.34 -16.62 22.24
C VAL A 154 -24.43 -16.68 23.45
N LYS A 155 -23.62 -15.63 23.69
CA LYS A 155 -22.74 -15.54 24.86
C LYS A 155 -23.53 -15.57 26.16
N LYS A 156 -24.63 -14.81 26.26
CA LYS A 156 -25.53 -14.84 27.43
C LYS A 156 -26.10 -16.23 27.67
N CYS A 157 -26.67 -16.87 26.64
CA CYS A 157 -27.19 -18.22 26.74
C CYS A 157 -26.11 -19.22 27.19
N SER A 158 -24.91 -19.11 26.63
CA SER A 158 -23.77 -19.98 26.96
C SER A 158 -23.28 -19.76 28.39
N THR A 159 -23.19 -18.51 28.86
CA THR A 159 -22.77 -18.19 30.23
C THR A 159 -23.79 -18.72 31.24
N MET A 160 -25.09 -18.56 30.96
CA MET A 160 -26.16 -19.11 31.80
C MET A 160 -26.05 -20.63 31.92
N ALA A 161 -25.79 -21.35 30.81
CA ALA A 161 -25.63 -22.81 30.80
C ALA A 161 -24.30 -23.30 31.39
N SER A 162 -23.27 -22.45 31.45
CA SER A 162 -21.94 -22.81 31.97
C SER A 162 -21.85 -22.68 33.49
N SER A 163 -22.51 -21.69 34.09
CA SER A 163 -22.49 -21.45 35.54
C SER A 163 -23.32 -22.50 36.30
N LYS A 164 -24.53 -22.78 35.82
CA LYS A 164 -25.43 -23.80 36.36
C LYS A 164 -26.30 -24.38 35.24
N ALA A 165 -26.85 -25.58 35.42
CA ALA A 165 -27.80 -26.11 34.46
C ALA A 165 -29.06 -25.22 34.39
N VAL A 166 -29.44 -24.82 33.17
CA VAL A 166 -30.54 -23.86 32.93
C VAL A 166 -31.86 -24.60 32.82
N LYS A 167 -32.77 -24.35 33.75
CA LYS A 167 -34.15 -24.82 33.68
C LYS A 167 -34.90 -24.07 32.58
N CYS A 168 -35.52 -24.79 31.65
CA CYS A 168 -36.37 -24.17 30.64
C CYS A 168 -37.64 -23.59 31.29
N LEU A 169 -37.92 -22.31 31.03
CA LEU A 169 -39.11 -21.60 31.54
C LEU A 169 -40.45 -22.17 31.01
N ARG A 170 -40.42 -22.92 29.91
CA ARG A 170 -41.62 -23.47 29.25
C ARG A 170 -41.90 -24.92 29.61
N CYS A 171 -40.90 -25.81 29.49
CA CYS A 171 -41.09 -27.25 29.69
C CYS A 171 -40.39 -27.82 30.93
N GLY A 172 -39.69 -27.00 31.71
CA GLY A 172 -38.98 -27.45 32.93
C GLY A 172 -37.72 -28.29 32.69
N TYR A 173 -37.39 -28.64 31.44
CA TYR A 173 -36.20 -29.45 31.12
C TYR A 173 -34.89 -28.74 31.50
N MET A 174 -33.96 -29.49 32.08
CA MET A 174 -32.64 -28.99 32.51
C MET A 174 -31.62 -29.04 31.37
N ASN A 175 -31.10 -27.88 30.99
CA ASN A 175 -30.15 -27.75 29.89
C ASN A 175 -28.73 -27.53 30.44
N GLY A 176 -27.88 -28.53 30.27
CA GLY A 176 -26.44 -28.41 30.45
C GLY A 176 -25.70 -27.69 29.31
N MET A 177 -24.37 -27.66 29.39
CA MET A 177 -23.49 -26.97 28.45
C MET A 177 -23.37 -27.74 27.13
N VAL A 178 -23.32 -27.03 25.99
CA VAL A 178 -23.11 -27.65 24.66
C VAL A 178 -21.73 -27.27 24.13
N LYS A 179 -20.93 -28.26 23.72
CA LYS A 179 -19.57 -28.09 23.20
C LYS A 179 -19.34 -28.95 21.95
N LYS A 180 -18.34 -28.59 21.14
CA LYS A 180 -17.92 -29.39 19.99
C LYS A 180 -17.15 -30.63 20.47
N ALA A 181 -17.35 -31.78 19.84
CA ALA A 181 -16.52 -32.96 20.07
C ALA A 181 -15.10 -32.75 19.51
N GLY A 182 -14.09 -33.29 20.20
CA GLY A 182 -12.67 -33.06 19.88
C GLY A 182 -12.13 -33.95 18.75
N SER A 183 -12.42 -35.25 18.80
CA SER A 183 -11.89 -36.27 17.88
C SER A 183 -12.82 -36.60 16.71
N VAL A 184 -14.13 -36.43 16.89
CA VAL A 184 -15.16 -36.74 15.88
C VAL A 184 -15.91 -35.46 15.52
N VAL A 185 -16.43 -35.39 14.30
CA VAL A 185 -17.36 -34.32 13.90
C VAL A 185 -18.69 -34.54 14.63
N GLY A 186 -18.79 -34.04 15.86
CA GLY A 186 -19.98 -34.25 16.70
C GLY A 186 -20.20 -33.09 17.67
N ILE A 187 -21.37 -33.06 18.29
CA ILE A 187 -21.75 -32.04 19.27
C ILE A 187 -22.08 -32.76 20.58
N ILE A 188 -21.46 -32.33 21.67
CA ILE A 188 -21.63 -32.93 23.01
C ILE A 188 -22.50 -32.01 23.85
N HIS A 189 -23.55 -32.57 24.45
CA HIS A 189 -24.34 -31.98 25.52
C HIS A 189 -23.85 -32.51 26.86
N ASP A 190 -23.17 -31.67 27.61
CA ASP A 190 -22.58 -31.97 28.91
C ASP A 190 -23.56 -31.65 30.04
N ARG A 191 -24.02 -32.70 30.71
CA ARG A 191 -24.93 -32.69 31.87
C ARG A 191 -24.21 -33.03 33.17
N SER A 192 -22.87 -33.09 33.21
CA SER A 192 -22.09 -33.47 34.40
C SER A 192 -22.35 -32.64 35.66
N LYS A 193 -22.86 -31.41 35.50
CA LYS A 193 -23.20 -30.50 36.61
C LYS A 193 -24.63 -30.71 37.17
N LEU A 194 -25.32 -31.78 36.79
CA LEU A 194 -26.68 -32.11 37.24
C LEU A 194 -26.66 -33.25 38.25
N SER A 195 -27.36 -33.05 39.36
CA SER A 195 -27.76 -34.09 40.32
C SER A 195 -29.22 -34.47 40.04
N ASP A 196 -29.48 -35.12 38.91
CA ASP A 196 -30.81 -35.64 38.55
C ASP A 196 -30.93 -37.13 38.92
N GLY A 197 -32.13 -37.60 39.29
CA GLY A 197 -32.41 -39.02 39.58
C GLY A 197 -32.18 -40.00 38.42
N TYR A 198 -32.03 -39.49 37.18
CA TYR A 198 -31.66 -40.29 36.00
C TYR A 198 -30.26 -40.92 36.09
N LEU A 199 -29.35 -40.28 36.86
CA LEU A 199 -28.01 -40.81 37.10
C LEU A 199 -28.04 -42.07 37.99
N GLU A 200 -29.06 -42.23 38.82
CA GLU A 200 -29.29 -43.43 39.64
C GLU A 200 -29.78 -44.60 38.78
N GLU A 201 -30.71 -44.38 37.84
CA GLU A 201 -31.17 -45.41 36.88
C GLU A 201 -30.04 -45.89 35.95
N CYS A 202 -29.15 -45.00 35.51
CA CYS A 202 -28.01 -45.43 34.70
C CYS A 202 -26.96 -46.19 35.52
N LYS A 203 -26.76 -45.82 36.80
CA LYS A 203 -25.88 -46.60 37.70
C LYS A 203 -26.44 -48.01 37.95
N SER A 204 -27.75 -48.16 38.11
CA SER A 204 -28.37 -49.49 38.29
C SER A 204 -28.29 -50.35 37.02
N ALA A 205 -28.48 -49.76 35.83
CA ALA A 205 -28.29 -50.47 34.57
C ALA A 205 -26.83 -50.94 34.34
N ILE A 206 -25.84 -50.12 34.74
CA ILE A 206 -24.42 -50.46 34.62
C ILE A 206 -24.02 -51.60 35.56
N GLY A 207 -24.66 -51.71 36.73
CA GLY A 207 -24.44 -52.80 37.69
C GLY A 207 -24.67 -54.20 37.12
N HIS A 208 -25.42 -54.34 36.03
CA HIS A 208 -25.71 -55.61 35.36
C HIS A 208 -24.70 -55.98 34.24
N THR A 209 -23.75 -55.12 33.89
CA THR A 209 -22.77 -55.32 32.80
C THR A 209 -21.35 -55.53 33.32
N ARG A 210 -20.72 -56.68 33.00
CA ARG A 210 -19.39 -57.09 33.50
C ARG A 210 -18.19 -56.24 33.02
N GLU A 211 -18.37 -55.29 32.10
CA GLU A 211 -17.27 -54.52 31.46
C GLU A 211 -16.96 -53.16 32.11
N ALA A 212 -17.55 -52.84 33.27
CA ALA A 212 -17.45 -51.50 33.88
C ALA A 212 -16.23 -51.31 34.80
N ARG A 213 -15.02 -51.13 34.24
CA ARG A 213 -13.86 -50.52 34.98
C ARG A 213 -13.26 -49.28 34.32
N ALA A 214 -13.80 -48.80 33.21
CA ALA A 214 -13.48 -47.47 32.69
C ALA A 214 -14.44 -46.43 33.29
N PRO A 215 -13.98 -45.22 33.68
CA PRO A 215 -14.87 -44.14 34.11
C PRO A 215 -15.62 -43.62 32.88
N ILE A 216 -16.72 -44.28 32.52
CA ILE A 216 -17.64 -43.79 31.49
C ILE A 216 -18.22 -42.49 32.04
N GLY A 217 -17.97 -41.37 31.34
CA GLY A 217 -18.58 -40.08 31.65
C GLY A 217 -20.09 -40.13 31.42
N LEU A 218 -20.84 -40.73 32.36
CA LEU A 218 -22.29 -40.97 32.30
C LEU A 218 -23.12 -39.72 31.97
N ALA A 219 -22.54 -38.54 32.19
CA ALA A 219 -23.23 -37.28 32.09
C ALA A 219 -22.96 -36.51 30.78
N THR A 220 -22.22 -37.07 29.81
CA THR A 220 -21.98 -36.43 28.51
C THR A 220 -22.70 -37.17 27.38
N TYR A 221 -23.61 -36.48 26.67
CA TYR A 221 -24.42 -37.04 25.58
C TYR A 221 -23.98 -36.49 24.23
N ILE A 222 -23.69 -37.34 23.24
CA ILE A 222 -23.45 -36.90 21.86
C ILE A 222 -24.80 -36.66 21.18
N LEU A 223 -25.02 -35.44 20.69
CA LEU A 223 -26.19 -35.09 19.89
C LEU A 223 -25.96 -35.57 18.46
N ASN A 224 -26.76 -36.56 18.06
CA ASN A 224 -26.76 -37.10 16.70
C ASN A 224 -27.49 -36.17 15.71
N PRO A 225 -27.08 -36.11 14.43
CA PRO A 225 -27.72 -35.26 13.42
C PRO A 225 -29.24 -35.45 13.31
N VAL A 226 -29.74 -36.68 13.39
CA VAL A 226 -31.19 -37.00 13.37
C VAL A 226 -31.93 -36.29 14.51
N LYS A 227 -31.36 -36.30 15.71
CA LYS A 227 -31.97 -35.65 16.88
C LYS A 227 -31.92 -34.12 16.77
N VAL A 228 -30.84 -33.57 16.21
CA VAL A 228 -30.75 -32.13 15.96
C VAL A 228 -31.73 -31.68 14.88
N LEU A 229 -31.94 -32.49 13.84
CA LEU A 229 -32.92 -32.23 12.80
C LEU A 229 -34.34 -32.12 13.38
N SER A 230 -34.73 -33.07 14.24
CA SER A 230 -36.05 -33.02 14.90
C SER A 230 -36.19 -31.85 15.89
N LEU A 231 -35.08 -31.38 16.48
CA LEU A 231 -35.09 -30.15 17.29
C LEU A 231 -35.31 -28.91 16.41
N PHE A 232 -34.60 -28.81 15.29
CA PHE A 232 -34.70 -27.67 14.38
C PHE A 232 -36.06 -27.56 13.69
N GLN A 233 -36.69 -28.68 13.34
CA GLN A 233 -38.07 -28.70 12.82
C GLN A 233 -39.09 -28.12 13.81
N ARG A 234 -38.86 -28.32 15.11
CA ARG A 234 -39.74 -27.80 16.18
C ARG A 234 -39.49 -26.33 16.55
N MET A 235 -38.48 -25.67 15.98
CA MET A 235 -38.25 -24.25 16.22
C MET A 235 -39.34 -23.38 15.56
N VAL A 236 -39.59 -22.20 16.13
CA VAL A 236 -40.56 -21.22 15.59
C VAL A 236 -39.84 -20.08 14.90
N GLU A 237 -40.44 -19.50 13.86
CA GLU A 237 -39.83 -18.47 13.02
C GLU A 237 -39.41 -17.21 13.80
N VAL A 238 -40.20 -16.79 14.78
CA VAL A 238 -39.85 -15.65 15.67
C VAL A 238 -38.56 -15.92 16.44
N ASP A 239 -38.29 -17.17 16.80
CA ASP A 239 -37.05 -17.56 17.48
C ASP A 239 -35.86 -17.61 16.50
N CYS A 240 -36.12 -17.92 15.22
CA CYS A 240 -35.12 -17.85 14.15
C CYS A 240 -34.72 -16.41 13.82
N GLU A 241 -35.68 -15.47 13.80
CA GLU A 241 -35.44 -14.04 13.60
C GLU A 241 -34.56 -13.46 14.72
N LEU A 242 -34.78 -13.87 15.97
CA LEU A 242 -33.96 -13.48 17.12
C LEU A 242 -32.49 -13.91 16.95
N LEU A 243 -32.27 -15.06 16.33
CA LEU A 243 -30.96 -15.61 16.00
C LEU A 243 -30.47 -15.15 14.62
N TYR A 244 -31.07 -14.11 14.04
CA TYR A 244 -30.68 -13.52 12.75
C TYR A 244 -30.54 -14.56 11.62
N LEU A 245 -31.42 -15.57 11.61
CA LEU A 245 -31.46 -16.60 10.58
C LEU A 245 -32.45 -16.17 9.48
N GLN A 246 -31.97 -16.10 8.23
CA GLN A 246 -32.81 -15.77 7.06
C GLN A 246 -33.72 -16.94 6.64
N GLY A 247 -33.44 -18.17 7.08
CA GLY A 247 -34.19 -19.38 6.73
C GLY A 247 -34.31 -20.34 7.90
N ARG A 248 -35.06 -21.44 7.67
CA ARG A 248 -35.30 -22.48 8.68
C ARG A 248 -34.00 -23.23 9.02
N PRO A 249 -33.72 -23.49 10.31
CA PRO A 249 -32.46 -24.10 10.76
C PRO A 249 -32.31 -25.57 10.34
N GLU A 250 -33.41 -26.26 10.04
CA GLU A 250 -33.39 -27.63 9.52
C GLU A 250 -32.64 -27.77 8.18
N LYS A 251 -32.63 -26.69 7.36
CA LYS A 251 -31.88 -26.64 6.10
C LYS A 251 -30.35 -26.70 6.28
N LEU A 252 -29.85 -26.53 7.52
CA LEU A 252 -28.41 -26.59 7.83
C LEU A 252 -27.89 -28.04 7.89
N ILE A 253 -28.78 -29.03 7.97
CA ILE A 253 -28.44 -30.44 8.03
C ILE A 253 -28.60 -31.05 6.63
N ILE A 254 -27.62 -31.86 6.22
CA ILE A 254 -27.62 -32.45 4.88
C ILE A 254 -28.40 -33.76 4.93
N THR A 255 -29.57 -33.77 4.28
CA THR A 255 -30.36 -34.99 4.01
C THR A 255 -30.16 -35.45 2.57
N THR A 256 -30.02 -34.51 1.64
CA THR A 256 -29.79 -34.75 0.21
C THR A 256 -28.63 -33.89 -0.27
N ILE A 257 -27.75 -34.46 -1.08
CA ILE A 257 -26.62 -33.76 -1.69
C ILE A 257 -27.00 -33.38 -3.11
N ALA A 258 -26.86 -32.10 -3.47
CA ALA A 258 -26.92 -31.65 -4.85
C ALA A 258 -25.62 -32.06 -5.56
N VAL A 259 -25.73 -32.97 -6.54
CA VAL A 259 -24.60 -33.42 -7.33
C VAL A 259 -24.32 -32.36 -8.42
N PRO A 260 -23.13 -31.76 -8.45
CA PRO A 260 -22.81 -30.70 -9.39
C PRO A 260 -22.81 -31.21 -10.85
N PRO A 261 -23.19 -30.34 -11.82
CA PRO A 261 -23.10 -30.63 -13.25
C PRO A 261 -21.70 -31.06 -13.69
N ILE A 262 -21.62 -31.74 -14.83
CA ILE A 262 -20.34 -32.22 -15.39
C ILE A 262 -19.42 -31.07 -15.78
N SER A 263 -19.95 -29.91 -16.19
CA SER A 263 -19.18 -28.70 -16.50
C SER A 263 -18.31 -28.21 -15.32
N ILE A 264 -18.70 -28.48 -14.08
CA ILE A 264 -17.93 -28.15 -12.87
C ILE A 264 -16.82 -29.18 -12.57
N ARG A 265 -17.01 -30.42 -13.03
CA ARG A 265 -16.14 -31.57 -12.77
C ARG A 265 -15.81 -32.32 -14.08
N PRO A 266 -15.14 -31.66 -15.03
CA PRO A 266 -14.84 -32.25 -16.33
C PRO A 266 -13.93 -33.48 -16.19
N SER A 267 -14.17 -34.49 -17.02
CA SER A 267 -13.29 -35.64 -17.21
C SER A 267 -12.19 -35.28 -18.21
N VAL A 268 -10.97 -35.80 -18.00
CA VAL A 268 -9.85 -35.61 -18.92
C VAL A 268 -9.43 -36.95 -19.47
N PHE A 269 -9.54 -37.11 -20.79
CA PHE A 269 -8.97 -38.27 -21.48
C PHE A 269 -7.49 -38.01 -21.72
N THR A 270 -6.65 -38.90 -21.19
CA THR A 270 -5.24 -38.98 -21.59
C THR A 270 -5.17 -39.77 -22.90
N GLU A 271 -4.13 -39.60 -23.73
CA GLU A 271 -3.96 -40.37 -24.98
C GLU A 271 -3.85 -41.88 -24.66
N GLY A 272 -5.00 -42.56 -24.61
CA GLY A 272 -5.17 -43.91 -24.10
C GLY A 272 -6.59 -44.14 -23.57
N SER A 273 -7.02 -45.40 -23.49
CA SER A 273 -8.39 -45.77 -23.07
C SER A 273 -8.75 -45.44 -21.61
N GLN A 274 -7.93 -44.68 -20.88
CA GLN A 274 -8.12 -44.34 -19.47
C GLN A 274 -8.55 -42.86 -19.32
N SER A 275 -9.71 -42.64 -18.69
CA SER A 275 -10.16 -41.30 -18.28
C SER A 275 -9.64 -40.99 -16.87
N ASN A 276 -9.04 -39.80 -16.72
CA ASN A 276 -8.73 -39.24 -15.42
C ASN A 276 -9.93 -38.41 -14.95
N GLU A 277 -10.61 -38.91 -13.93
CA GLU A 277 -11.77 -38.27 -13.34
C GLU A 277 -11.38 -37.20 -12.32
N ASN A 278 -12.27 -36.24 -12.14
CA ASN A 278 -12.08 -35.13 -11.23
C ASN A 278 -12.15 -35.56 -9.75
N ASP A 279 -11.39 -34.94 -8.86
CA ASP A 279 -11.40 -35.23 -7.41
C ASP A 279 -12.82 -35.22 -6.79
N ILE A 280 -13.70 -34.31 -7.23
CA ILE A 280 -15.09 -34.22 -6.75
C ILE A 280 -15.88 -35.46 -7.17
N THR A 281 -15.67 -35.93 -8.40
CA THR A 281 -16.30 -37.14 -8.93
C THR A 281 -15.86 -38.37 -8.13
N GLU A 282 -14.56 -38.49 -7.81
CA GLU A 282 -14.05 -39.60 -7.00
C GLU A 282 -14.57 -39.56 -5.56
N ARG A 283 -14.72 -38.36 -4.96
CA ARG A 283 -15.36 -38.22 -3.64
C ARG A 283 -16.83 -38.61 -3.67
N LEU A 284 -17.58 -38.23 -4.70
CA LEU A 284 -18.99 -38.61 -4.84
C LEU A 284 -19.15 -40.13 -4.97
N LYS A 285 -18.26 -40.79 -5.70
CA LYS A 285 -18.20 -42.26 -5.75
C LYS A 285 -18.04 -42.89 -4.37
N GLN A 286 -17.11 -42.37 -3.56
CA GLN A 286 -16.93 -42.82 -2.16
C GLN A 286 -18.23 -42.60 -1.35
N ILE A 287 -18.86 -41.43 -1.44
CA ILE A 287 -20.12 -41.15 -0.72
C ILE A 287 -21.20 -42.16 -1.12
N ILE A 288 -21.36 -42.47 -2.41
CA ILE A 288 -22.34 -43.46 -2.89
C ILE A 288 -22.04 -44.84 -2.31
N GLN A 289 -20.77 -45.26 -2.29
CA GLN A 289 -20.34 -46.55 -1.73
C GLN A 289 -20.63 -46.66 -0.23
N PHE A 290 -20.22 -45.66 0.57
CA PHE A 290 -20.49 -45.66 2.02
C PHE A 290 -21.99 -45.55 2.34
N ASN A 291 -22.75 -44.79 1.54
CA ASN A 291 -24.19 -44.66 1.71
C ASN A 291 -24.91 -45.98 1.38
N ALA A 292 -24.45 -46.72 0.36
CA ALA A 292 -24.97 -48.06 0.04
C ALA A 292 -24.60 -49.09 1.12
N LYS A 293 -23.36 -49.07 1.62
CA LYS A 293 -22.89 -49.90 2.75
C LYS A 293 -23.76 -49.66 3.99
N LEU A 294 -23.98 -48.41 4.38
CA LEU A 294 -24.82 -48.04 5.51
C LEU A 294 -26.27 -48.50 5.33
N ARG A 295 -26.81 -48.45 4.11
CA ARG A 295 -28.16 -48.95 3.79
C ARG A 295 -28.29 -50.45 4.07
N LEU A 296 -27.28 -51.24 3.68
CA LEU A 296 -27.25 -52.68 3.93
C LEU A 296 -27.14 -52.98 5.43
N GLU A 297 -26.24 -52.29 6.14
CA GLU A 297 -26.06 -52.44 7.59
C GLU A 297 -27.35 -52.13 8.39
N LEU A 298 -28.14 -51.14 7.94
CA LEU A 298 -29.45 -50.82 8.53
C LEU A 298 -30.51 -51.89 8.29
N LEU A 299 -30.47 -52.59 7.15
CA LEU A 299 -31.39 -53.68 6.83
C LEU A 299 -31.05 -54.97 7.60
N GLU A 300 -29.76 -55.25 7.79
CA GLU A 300 -29.27 -56.42 8.52
C GLU A 300 -29.32 -56.26 10.05
N GLY A 301 -29.31 -55.02 10.55
CA GLY A 301 -28.94 -54.65 11.92
C GLY A 301 -30.00 -54.75 13.04
N ARG A 302 -30.78 -55.82 13.16
CA ARG A 302 -31.66 -56.02 14.34
C ARG A 302 -30.95 -56.45 15.64
N ARG A 303 -29.62 -56.73 15.63
CA ARG A 303 -28.90 -57.29 16.79
C ARG A 303 -27.55 -56.66 17.20
N THR A 304 -27.00 -55.66 16.49
CA THR A 304 -25.67 -55.09 16.85
C THR A 304 -25.59 -53.57 16.60
N GLY A 305 -26.01 -52.76 17.57
CA GLY A 305 -26.15 -51.30 17.42
C GLY A 305 -24.85 -50.49 17.26
N ILE A 306 -23.67 -51.10 17.39
CA ILE A 306 -22.38 -50.39 17.31
C ILE A 306 -21.89 -50.24 15.86
N LYS A 307 -22.16 -51.21 14.98
CA LYS A 307 -21.63 -51.22 13.60
C LYS A 307 -22.16 -50.08 12.74
N TYR A 308 -23.48 -49.84 12.73
CA TYR A 308 -24.07 -48.78 11.92
C TYR A 308 -23.66 -47.36 12.37
N LEU A 309 -23.33 -47.17 13.66
CA LEU A 309 -22.83 -45.89 14.17
C LEU A 309 -21.46 -45.56 13.61
N ILE A 310 -20.58 -46.56 13.51
CA ILE A 310 -19.26 -46.43 12.87
C ILE A 310 -19.44 -46.11 11.38
N GLY A 311 -20.31 -46.85 10.68
CA GLY A 311 -20.62 -46.59 9.26
C GLY A 311 -21.22 -45.19 9.03
N TRP A 312 -21.98 -44.66 9.98
CA TRP A 312 -22.52 -43.30 9.91
C TRP A 312 -21.43 -42.23 10.11
N ASP A 313 -20.51 -42.45 11.04
CA ASP A 313 -19.35 -41.57 11.25
C ASP A 313 -18.42 -41.57 10.03
N GLU A 314 -18.20 -42.72 9.39
CA GLU A 314 -17.47 -42.84 8.10
C GLU A 314 -18.13 -41.99 7.01
N LEU A 315 -19.46 -42.13 6.83
CA LEU A 315 -20.20 -41.33 5.84
C LEU A 315 -20.07 -39.83 6.13
N GLN A 316 -20.20 -39.44 7.40
CA GLN A 316 -20.07 -38.04 7.80
C GLN A 316 -18.65 -37.49 7.57
N ALA A 317 -17.62 -38.29 7.78
CA ALA A 317 -16.23 -37.94 7.50
C ALA A 317 -16.01 -37.69 5.99
N VAL A 318 -16.53 -38.56 5.12
CA VAL A 318 -16.39 -38.39 3.66
C VAL A 318 -17.15 -37.17 3.14
N VAL A 319 -18.38 -36.94 3.61
CA VAL A 319 -19.16 -35.74 3.24
C VAL A 319 -18.49 -34.46 3.79
N THR A 320 -17.83 -34.53 4.94
CA THR A 320 -17.02 -33.44 5.47
C THR A 320 -15.87 -33.08 4.53
N LEU A 321 -15.08 -34.07 4.10
CA LEU A 321 -13.97 -33.87 3.18
C LEU A 321 -14.40 -33.41 1.79
N TYR A 322 -15.59 -33.80 1.35
CA TYR A 322 -16.18 -33.34 0.10
C TYR A 322 -16.37 -31.80 0.08
N ILE A 323 -16.81 -31.23 1.20
CA ILE A 323 -16.97 -29.78 1.34
C ILE A 323 -15.61 -29.13 1.64
N ASN A 324 -14.92 -29.60 2.67
CA ASN A 324 -13.65 -29.06 3.15
C ASN A 324 -12.66 -30.17 3.54
N SER A 325 -11.65 -30.37 2.71
CA SER A 325 -10.60 -31.38 2.92
C SER A 325 -9.63 -31.06 4.07
N ASP A 326 -9.59 -29.83 4.58
CA ASP A 326 -8.61 -29.41 5.61
C ASP A 326 -9.04 -29.79 7.04
N VAL A 327 -10.25 -30.32 7.21
CA VAL A 327 -10.74 -30.74 8.51
C VAL A 327 -9.97 -31.98 8.96
N ARG A 328 -9.38 -31.89 10.16
CA ARG A 328 -8.68 -33.03 10.77
C ARG A 328 -9.69 -34.12 11.15
N ILE A 329 -9.47 -35.31 10.58
CA ILE A 329 -10.25 -36.53 10.82
C ILE A 329 -9.29 -37.58 11.42
N PRO A 330 -9.77 -38.53 12.25
CA PRO A 330 -8.94 -39.59 12.82
C PRO A 330 -8.07 -40.31 11.78
N LEU A 331 -6.85 -40.71 12.17
CA LEU A 331 -5.86 -41.33 11.27
C LEU A 331 -6.42 -42.55 10.54
N ASP A 332 -7.22 -43.37 11.22
CA ASP A 332 -7.82 -44.59 10.68
C ASP A 332 -8.78 -44.33 9.50
N MET A 333 -9.26 -43.09 9.37
CA MET A 333 -10.18 -42.66 8.32
C MET A 333 -9.50 -41.75 7.27
N GLN A 334 -8.17 -41.54 7.35
CA GLN A 334 -7.42 -40.75 6.38
C GLN A 334 -7.08 -41.58 5.14
N VAL A 335 -7.59 -41.16 3.98
CA VAL A 335 -7.31 -41.80 2.69
C VAL A 335 -5.97 -41.31 2.14
N GLY A 336 -5.17 -42.21 1.56
CA GLY A 336 -3.76 -41.99 1.19
C GLY A 336 -3.44 -40.82 0.23
N ARG A 337 -4.34 -40.42 -0.67
CA ARG A 337 -4.15 -39.22 -1.52
C ARG A 337 -5.12 -38.11 -1.10
N PRO A 338 -4.63 -36.89 -0.76
CA PRO A 338 -5.51 -35.78 -0.42
C PRO A 338 -6.23 -35.26 -1.67
N LEU A 339 -7.52 -35.58 -1.78
CA LEU A 339 -8.41 -35.06 -2.83
C LEU A 339 -8.93 -33.67 -2.46
N SER A 340 -9.02 -32.77 -3.44
CA SER A 340 -9.50 -31.39 -3.25
C SER A 340 -11.02 -31.30 -3.09
N GLY A 341 -11.48 -30.63 -2.02
CA GLY A 341 -12.89 -30.28 -1.81
C GLY A 341 -13.29 -28.96 -2.46
N PHE A 342 -14.53 -28.53 -2.25
CA PHE A 342 -15.03 -27.26 -2.81
C PHE A 342 -14.35 -26.02 -2.22
N VAL A 343 -14.11 -26.00 -0.91
CA VAL A 343 -13.50 -24.83 -0.24
C VAL A 343 -12.09 -24.56 -0.77
N GLN A 344 -11.31 -25.61 -1.04
CA GLN A 344 -9.97 -25.52 -1.62
C GLN A 344 -9.98 -24.92 -3.03
N ARG A 345 -11.03 -25.16 -3.83
CA ARG A 345 -11.18 -24.59 -5.18
C ARG A 345 -11.60 -23.12 -5.17
N LEU A 346 -12.29 -22.68 -4.12
CA LEU A 346 -12.76 -21.31 -3.97
C LEU A 346 -11.68 -20.41 -3.36
N THR A 347 -10.97 -20.90 -2.35
CA THR A 347 -10.02 -20.15 -1.54
C THR A 347 -8.57 -20.24 -2.07
N GLY A 348 -7.67 -19.41 -1.53
CA GLY A 348 -6.26 -19.42 -1.92
C GLY A 348 -5.94 -18.59 -3.17
N LYS A 349 -4.67 -18.62 -3.60
CA LYS A 349 -4.17 -17.83 -4.75
C LYS A 349 -4.67 -18.38 -6.08
N GLN A 350 -4.73 -19.71 -6.21
CA GLN A 350 -5.28 -20.43 -7.38
C GLN A 350 -6.80 -20.65 -7.28
N GLY A 351 -7.43 -20.09 -6.23
CA GLY A 351 -8.87 -20.20 -6.03
C GLY A 351 -9.65 -19.32 -6.99
N ARG A 352 -10.91 -19.68 -7.25
CA ARG A 352 -11.80 -18.99 -8.20
C ARG A 352 -11.92 -17.48 -7.95
N PHE A 353 -12.06 -17.05 -6.70
CA PHE A 353 -12.22 -15.62 -6.38
C PHE A 353 -11.02 -14.76 -6.81
N ARG A 354 -9.80 -15.31 -6.74
CA ARG A 354 -8.58 -14.54 -7.06
C ARG A 354 -8.12 -14.73 -8.50
N GLN A 355 -8.07 -15.97 -8.98
CA GLN A 355 -7.46 -16.29 -10.28
C GLN A 355 -8.40 -16.19 -11.48
N ASN A 356 -9.72 -16.35 -11.25
CA ASN A 356 -10.69 -16.41 -12.33
C ASN A 356 -11.66 -15.22 -12.34
N LEU A 357 -12.02 -14.71 -11.15
CA LEU A 357 -12.93 -13.57 -11.00
C LEU A 357 -12.18 -12.24 -10.94
N ALA A 358 -11.34 -12.05 -9.92
CA ALA A 358 -10.62 -10.77 -9.75
C ALA A 358 -9.49 -10.57 -10.78
N GLY A 359 -8.71 -11.61 -11.04
CA GLY A 359 -7.81 -11.70 -12.19
C GLY A 359 -8.37 -12.72 -13.17
N LYS A 360 -8.07 -12.56 -14.46
CA LYS A 360 -8.29 -13.60 -15.47
C LYS A 360 -7.30 -13.41 -16.62
N ARG A 361 -7.02 -14.49 -17.35
CA ARG A 361 -6.34 -14.35 -18.64
C ARG A 361 -7.32 -13.74 -19.64
N VAL A 362 -6.85 -12.75 -20.38
CA VAL A 362 -7.63 -12.05 -21.41
C VAL A 362 -7.01 -12.31 -22.77
N GLU A 363 -7.84 -12.30 -23.81
CA GLU A 363 -7.41 -12.43 -25.20
C GLU A 363 -6.91 -11.09 -25.75
N PHE A 364 -6.37 -11.10 -26.98
CA PHE A 364 -5.84 -9.90 -27.67
C PHE A 364 -4.72 -9.17 -26.91
N THR A 365 -3.78 -9.95 -26.38
CA THR A 365 -2.61 -9.45 -25.65
C THR A 365 -1.29 -9.91 -26.27
N GLY A 366 -0.28 -9.06 -26.24
CA GLY A 366 1.10 -9.39 -26.61
C GLY A 366 2.05 -9.17 -25.44
N ARG A 367 3.19 -9.87 -25.46
CA ARG A 367 4.30 -9.68 -24.50
C ARG A 367 5.62 -9.92 -25.23
N THR A 368 6.53 -8.98 -25.11
CA THR A 368 7.89 -9.05 -25.69
C THR A 368 8.84 -8.14 -24.91
N VAL A 369 10.14 -8.37 -25.10
CA VAL A 369 11.22 -7.53 -24.55
C VAL A 369 11.07 -6.08 -25.01
N ILE A 370 11.38 -5.13 -24.12
CA ILE A 370 11.38 -3.69 -24.41
C ILE A 370 12.75 -3.19 -24.83
N SER A 371 12.78 -2.12 -25.61
CA SER A 371 14.01 -1.44 -26.06
C SER A 371 13.78 0.06 -26.20
N PRO A 372 14.80 0.90 -26.01
CA PRO A 372 14.66 2.36 -26.12
C PRO A 372 14.49 2.81 -27.57
N ASP A 373 13.73 3.88 -27.80
CA ASP A 373 13.72 4.63 -29.06
C ASP A 373 13.37 6.12 -28.82
N PRO A 374 14.37 7.03 -28.83
CA PRO A 374 14.15 8.45 -28.54
C PRO A 374 13.49 9.21 -29.69
N ASN A 375 13.39 8.62 -30.88
CA ASN A 375 12.74 9.25 -32.03
C ASN A 375 11.22 9.15 -31.97
N LEU A 376 10.70 8.18 -31.20
CA LEU A 376 9.28 8.03 -30.94
C LEU A 376 8.79 9.16 -30.03
N LYS A 377 7.54 9.58 -30.26
CA LYS A 377 6.88 10.48 -29.32
C LYS A 377 6.64 9.76 -28.01
N ILE A 378 6.59 10.49 -26.90
CA ILE A 378 6.25 9.92 -25.58
C ILE A 378 4.87 9.23 -25.54
N THR A 379 3.99 9.51 -26.51
CA THR A 379 2.66 8.90 -26.64
C THR A 379 2.64 7.65 -27.52
N GLU A 380 3.75 7.34 -28.20
CA GLU A 380 3.84 6.27 -29.18
C GLU A 380 4.59 5.08 -28.61
N VAL A 381 4.15 3.87 -28.99
CA VAL A 381 4.86 2.62 -28.75
C VAL A 381 5.04 1.90 -30.08
N ALA A 382 6.28 1.50 -30.38
CA ALA A 382 6.56 0.70 -31.55
C ALA A 382 6.15 -0.76 -31.32
N ILE A 383 5.39 -1.31 -32.26
CA ILE A 383 4.87 -2.68 -32.22
C ILE A 383 5.43 -3.46 -33.40
N PRO A 384 5.95 -4.68 -33.17
CA PRO A 384 6.41 -5.57 -34.22
C PRO A 384 5.32 -5.92 -35.26
N ILE A 385 5.67 -5.90 -36.55
CA ILE A 385 4.77 -6.36 -37.63
C ILE A 385 4.21 -7.77 -37.37
N HIS A 386 5.03 -8.68 -36.83
CA HIS A 386 4.58 -10.03 -36.49
C HIS A 386 3.46 -10.04 -35.45
N MET A 387 3.52 -9.14 -34.47
CA MET A 387 2.50 -9.01 -33.44
C MET A 387 1.25 -8.32 -34.00
N ALA A 388 1.43 -7.27 -34.80
CA ALA A 388 0.35 -6.50 -35.44
C ALA A 388 -0.52 -7.35 -36.39
N ARG A 389 0.06 -8.38 -37.03
CA ARG A 389 -0.68 -9.33 -37.87
C ARG A 389 -1.55 -10.31 -37.09
N ILE A 390 -1.17 -10.63 -35.85
CA ILE A 390 -1.89 -11.61 -35.01
C ILE A 390 -2.99 -10.90 -34.22
N LEU A 391 -2.66 -9.74 -33.65
CA LEU A 391 -3.58 -8.91 -32.88
C LEU A 391 -4.45 -8.12 -33.84
N THR A 392 -5.76 -8.36 -33.78
CA THR A 392 -6.73 -7.71 -34.66
C THR A 392 -7.63 -6.74 -33.91
N TYR A 393 -8.15 -5.75 -34.63
CA TYR A 393 -9.20 -4.85 -34.16
C TYR A 393 -10.48 -5.07 -34.98
N PRO A 394 -11.66 -5.26 -34.34
CA PRO A 394 -12.93 -5.44 -35.01
C PRO A 394 -13.47 -4.08 -35.48
N GLU A 395 -13.11 -3.68 -36.70
CA GLU A 395 -13.60 -2.43 -37.27
C GLU A 395 -14.94 -2.67 -37.98
N ARG A 396 -15.98 -1.94 -37.56
CA ARG A 396 -17.30 -1.99 -38.19
C ARG A 396 -17.27 -1.22 -39.51
N VAL A 397 -17.78 -1.85 -40.56
CA VAL A 397 -17.86 -1.25 -41.90
C VAL A 397 -18.92 -0.16 -41.90
N THR A 398 -18.49 1.04 -42.26
CA THR A 398 -19.27 2.26 -42.45
C THR A 398 -18.96 2.84 -43.84
N HIS A 399 -19.71 3.85 -44.25
CA HIS A 399 -19.46 4.53 -45.53
C HIS A 399 -18.07 5.17 -45.62
N HIS A 400 -17.46 5.58 -44.49
CA HIS A 400 -16.16 6.24 -44.46
C HIS A 400 -14.96 5.29 -44.60
N ASN A 401 -15.09 4.05 -44.12
CA ASN A 401 -13.97 3.10 -44.07
C ASN A 401 -14.11 1.90 -45.01
N ILE A 402 -15.23 1.78 -45.74
CA ILE A 402 -15.51 0.63 -46.62
C ILE A 402 -14.39 0.37 -47.64
N GLU A 403 -13.86 1.41 -48.27
CA GLU A 403 -12.80 1.27 -49.28
C GLU A 403 -11.49 0.77 -48.65
N LYS A 404 -11.11 1.35 -47.51
CA LYS A 404 -9.94 0.91 -46.73
C LYS A 404 -10.09 -0.56 -46.32
N LEU A 405 -11.24 -0.95 -45.78
CA LEU A 405 -11.48 -2.32 -45.31
C LEU A 405 -11.53 -3.32 -46.46
N ARG A 406 -12.05 -2.94 -47.63
CA ARG A 406 -11.98 -3.76 -48.85
C ARG A 406 -10.54 -4.07 -49.23
N GLN A 407 -9.64 -3.07 -49.16
CA GLN A 407 -8.21 -3.30 -49.40
C GLN A 407 -7.58 -4.23 -48.36
N CYS A 408 -7.92 -4.08 -47.07
CA CYS A 408 -7.45 -4.98 -46.02
C CYS A 408 -7.91 -6.43 -46.24
N VAL A 409 -9.17 -6.64 -46.63
CA VAL A 409 -9.73 -7.96 -46.95
C VAL A 409 -9.04 -8.57 -48.17
N ASN A 410 -8.78 -7.78 -49.21
CA ASN A 410 -8.03 -8.22 -50.40
C ASN A 410 -6.60 -8.66 -50.06
N ASN A 411 -5.91 -7.93 -49.18
CA ASN A 411 -4.57 -8.30 -48.72
C ASN A 411 -4.57 -9.58 -47.86
N GLY A 412 -5.65 -9.83 -47.11
CA GLY A 412 -5.84 -11.02 -46.27
C GLY A 412 -4.91 -11.07 -45.04
N SER A 413 -4.78 -12.24 -44.43
CA SER A 413 -4.13 -12.38 -43.11
C SER A 413 -2.60 -12.32 -43.12
N TYR A 414 -1.96 -12.51 -44.29
CA TYR A 414 -0.50 -12.64 -44.37
C TYR A 414 0.22 -11.35 -44.74
N LYS A 415 -0.42 -10.46 -45.51
CA LYS A 415 0.18 -9.19 -45.92
C LYS A 415 -0.28 -8.10 -44.96
N TYR A 416 0.67 -7.29 -44.48
CA TYR A 416 0.37 -6.07 -43.72
C TYR A 416 0.39 -4.86 -44.67
N PRO A 417 -0.58 -3.93 -44.60
CA PRO A 417 -1.82 -3.95 -43.81
C PRO A 417 -2.87 -4.92 -44.39
N GLY A 418 -3.59 -5.64 -43.54
CA GLY A 418 -4.50 -6.72 -43.95
C GLY A 418 -5.58 -7.03 -42.92
N ALA A 419 -6.30 -8.14 -43.10
CA ALA A 419 -7.36 -8.58 -42.19
C ALA A 419 -7.43 -10.09 -42.06
N ARG A 420 -7.87 -10.57 -40.89
CA ARG A 420 -7.88 -12.01 -40.56
C ARG A 420 -9.22 -12.69 -40.82
N MET A 421 -10.32 -12.02 -40.47
CA MET A 421 -11.68 -12.57 -40.59
C MET A 421 -12.71 -11.47 -40.79
N VAL A 422 -13.86 -11.84 -41.37
CA VAL A 422 -15.03 -10.98 -41.54
C VAL A 422 -16.22 -11.65 -40.88
N THR A 423 -16.94 -10.90 -40.05
CA THR A 423 -18.18 -11.32 -39.39
C THR A 423 -19.35 -10.56 -40.00
N TYR A 424 -20.37 -11.30 -40.45
CA TYR A 424 -21.58 -10.76 -41.03
C TYR A 424 -22.60 -10.39 -39.94
N PRO A 425 -23.61 -9.53 -40.25
CA PRO A 425 -24.67 -9.18 -39.31
C PRO A 425 -25.43 -10.39 -38.74
N ASP A 426 -25.53 -11.48 -39.51
CA ASP A 426 -26.19 -12.73 -39.12
C ASP A 426 -25.40 -13.54 -38.07
N GLY A 427 -24.22 -13.06 -37.65
CA GLY A 427 -23.36 -13.73 -36.68
C GLY A 427 -22.42 -14.79 -37.28
N SER A 428 -22.51 -15.05 -38.59
CA SER A 428 -21.58 -15.94 -39.28
C SER A 428 -20.22 -15.27 -39.50
N SER A 429 -19.12 -16.00 -39.25
CA SER A 429 -17.75 -15.51 -39.46
C SER A 429 -17.03 -16.32 -40.53
N LYS A 430 -16.33 -15.64 -41.46
CA LYS A 430 -15.48 -16.26 -42.48
C LYS A 430 -14.03 -15.84 -42.29
N MET A 431 -13.12 -16.81 -42.29
CA MET A 431 -11.68 -16.58 -42.14
C MET A 431 -11.02 -16.31 -43.50
N LEU A 432 -10.10 -15.35 -43.59
CA LEU A 432 -9.54 -14.85 -44.86
C LEU A 432 -8.30 -15.62 -45.34
N THR A 433 -8.30 -16.95 -45.23
CA THR A 433 -7.14 -17.79 -45.62
C THR A 433 -7.14 -18.22 -47.09
N GLY A 434 -8.31 -18.36 -47.74
CA GLY A 434 -8.43 -18.86 -49.13
C GLY A 434 -8.36 -17.79 -50.23
N ASN A 435 -8.54 -18.21 -51.50
CA ASN A 435 -8.51 -17.34 -52.69
C ASN A 435 -9.80 -16.52 -52.93
N TYR A 436 -10.86 -16.79 -52.17
CA TYR A 436 -12.17 -16.13 -52.29
C TYR A 436 -12.23 -14.71 -51.68
N ARG A 437 -11.08 -14.14 -51.29
CA ARG A 437 -10.99 -12.83 -50.62
C ARG A 437 -11.55 -11.69 -51.46
N LYS A 438 -11.27 -11.69 -52.78
CA LYS A 438 -11.75 -10.65 -53.71
C LYS A 438 -13.27 -10.58 -53.73
N ARG A 439 -13.92 -11.74 -53.81
CA ARG A 439 -15.37 -11.86 -53.75
C ARG A 439 -15.94 -11.34 -52.42
N ILE A 440 -15.33 -11.69 -51.29
CA ILE A 440 -15.77 -11.17 -49.97
C ILE A 440 -15.60 -9.65 -49.87
N ALA A 441 -14.54 -9.09 -50.45
CA ALA A 441 -14.34 -7.64 -50.46
C ALA A 441 -15.41 -6.92 -51.30
N GLU A 442 -15.80 -7.49 -52.44
CA GLU A 442 -16.90 -6.96 -53.26
C GLU A 442 -18.26 -7.06 -52.55
N GLU A 443 -18.51 -8.19 -51.87
CA GLU A 443 -19.73 -8.46 -51.10
C GLU A 443 -19.81 -7.70 -49.76
N LEU A 444 -18.76 -6.95 -49.38
CA LEU A 444 -18.70 -6.21 -48.12
C LEU A 444 -19.77 -5.11 -48.08
N LYS A 445 -20.63 -5.14 -47.06
CA LYS A 445 -21.71 -4.17 -46.83
C LYS A 445 -21.52 -3.44 -45.50
N SER A 446 -22.14 -2.27 -45.37
CA SER A 446 -22.24 -1.56 -44.10
C SER A 446 -22.89 -2.46 -43.04
N GLY A 447 -22.31 -2.48 -41.84
CA GLY A 447 -22.75 -3.36 -40.76
C GLY A 447 -21.97 -4.67 -40.62
N CYS A 448 -21.19 -5.09 -41.63
CA CYS A 448 -20.19 -6.15 -41.45
C CYS A 448 -19.08 -5.68 -40.48
N ILE A 449 -18.43 -6.63 -39.81
CA ILE A 449 -17.29 -6.38 -38.93
C ILE A 449 -16.05 -7.03 -39.53
N VAL A 450 -15.02 -6.24 -39.81
CA VAL A 450 -13.75 -6.73 -40.34
C VAL A 450 -12.72 -6.71 -39.23
N HIS A 451 -12.18 -7.88 -38.89
CA HIS A 451 -11.07 -8.00 -37.94
C HIS A 451 -9.77 -7.71 -38.66
N ARG A 452 -9.45 -6.42 -38.82
CA ARG A 452 -8.22 -5.95 -39.46
C ARG A 452 -7.00 -6.11 -38.56
N HIS A 453 -5.81 -6.15 -39.15
CA HIS A 453 -4.55 -6.05 -38.40
C HIS A 453 -4.46 -4.72 -37.65
N LEU A 454 -3.65 -4.69 -36.59
CA LEU A 454 -3.32 -3.47 -35.87
C LEU A 454 -2.51 -2.52 -36.76
N GLU A 455 -2.86 -1.24 -36.81
CA GLU A 455 -2.23 -0.24 -37.67
C GLU A 455 -1.67 0.94 -36.87
N ASP A 456 -0.98 1.86 -37.57
CA ASP A 456 -0.45 3.08 -36.96
C ASP A 456 -1.56 3.97 -36.41
N GLY A 457 -1.39 4.45 -35.17
CA GLY A 457 -2.34 5.30 -34.48
C GLY A 457 -3.38 4.54 -33.65
N ASP A 458 -3.45 3.20 -33.73
CA ASP A 458 -4.34 2.42 -32.88
C ASP A 458 -3.99 2.60 -31.40
N VAL A 459 -5.02 2.67 -30.57
CA VAL A 459 -4.90 2.82 -29.11
C VAL A 459 -4.58 1.47 -28.50
N VAL A 460 -3.48 1.39 -27.74
CA VAL A 460 -3.06 0.18 -27.04
C VAL A 460 -2.76 0.48 -25.58
N LEU A 461 -3.13 -0.44 -24.70
CA LEU A 461 -2.76 -0.37 -23.29
C LEU A 461 -1.43 -1.07 -23.09
N PHE A 462 -0.50 -0.39 -22.43
CA PHE A 462 0.85 -0.87 -22.17
C PHE A 462 1.12 -0.92 -20.68
N ASN A 463 1.55 -2.08 -20.19
CA ASN A 463 1.60 -2.42 -18.77
C ASN A 463 2.90 -3.14 -18.39
N ARG A 464 3.51 -2.74 -17.27
CA ARG A 464 4.58 -3.49 -16.61
C ARG A 464 4.06 -4.25 -15.40
N GLN A 465 4.47 -5.52 -15.28
CA GLN A 465 4.26 -6.32 -14.07
C GLN A 465 5.55 -6.36 -13.25
N PRO A 466 5.52 -6.11 -11.92
CA PRO A 466 4.36 -5.80 -11.08
C PRO A 466 3.90 -4.32 -11.18
N SER A 467 2.59 -4.09 -11.07
CA SER A 467 2.00 -2.74 -11.08
C SER A 467 1.84 -2.20 -9.66
N LEU A 468 2.50 -1.08 -9.34
CA LEU A 468 2.50 -0.49 -7.99
C LEU A 468 1.52 0.69 -7.85
N HIS A 469 1.31 1.42 -8.95
CA HIS A 469 0.45 2.60 -9.02
C HIS A 469 -0.29 2.64 -10.36
N ARG A 470 -1.30 3.52 -10.49
CA ARG A 470 -2.15 3.57 -11.70
C ARG A 470 -1.35 3.76 -13.00
N MET A 471 -0.33 4.61 -12.99
CA MET A 471 0.50 4.89 -14.19
C MET A 471 1.41 3.71 -14.61
N SER A 472 1.44 2.60 -13.88
CA SER A 472 2.13 1.38 -14.35
C SER A 472 1.40 0.72 -15.52
N ILE A 473 0.17 1.16 -15.82
CA ILE A 473 -0.56 0.88 -17.05
C ILE A 473 -1.01 2.20 -17.68
N MET A 474 -0.64 2.45 -18.94
CA MET A 474 -1.03 3.66 -19.68
C MET A 474 -1.40 3.32 -21.11
N CYS A 475 -2.14 4.21 -21.74
CA CYS A 475 -2.51 4.12 -23.14
C CYS A 475 -1.48 4.82 -24.02
N HIS A 476 -1.01 4.11 -25.04
CA HIS A 476 -0.12 4.60 -26.10
C HIS A 476 -0.79 4.44 -27.47
N ARG A 477 -0.23 5.14 -28.46
CA ARG A 477 -0.55 4.94 -29.88
C ARG A 477 0.43 3.95 -30.49
N ALA A 478 -0.10 2.97 -31.19
CA ALA A 478 0.66 1.99 -31.94
C ALA A 478 1.44 2.66 -33.08
N ARG A 479 2.68 2.21 -33.27
CA ARG A 479 3.46 2.49 -34.47
C ARG A 479 4.13 1.21 -34.94
N ILE A 480 3.79 0.73 -36.13
CA ILE A 480 4.20 -0.59 -36.58
C ILE A 480 5.62 -0.53 -37.16
N MET A 481 6.51 -1.35 -36.62
CA MET A 481 7.93 -1.41 -36.99
C MET A 481 8.36 -2.84 -37.33
N PRO A 482 9.39 -3.03 -38.18
CA PRO A 482 9.79 -4.36 -38.66
C PRO A 482 10.48 -5.22 -37.59
N TRP A 483 11.00 -4.61 -36.53
CA TRP A 483 11.72 -5.28 -35.45
C TRP A 483 10.79 -6.13 -34.56
N ARG A 484 11.37 -6.92 -33.64
CA ARG A 484 10.63 -7.86 -32.78
C ARG A 484 10.40 -7.40 -31.35
N THR A 485 11.01 -6.29 -30.94
CA THR A 485 10.90 -5.72 -29.59
C THR A 485 9.87 -4.60 -29.55
N LEU A 486 9.28 -4.36 -28.38
CA LEU A 486 8.48 -3.16 -28.15
C LEU A 486 9.43 -1.98 -27.89
N ARG A 487 9.18 -0.83 -28.49
CA ARG A 487 10.00 0.38 -28.25
C ARG A 487 9.16 1.54 -27.81
N PHE A 488 9.69 2.34 -26.90
CA PHE A 488 9.06 3.57 -26.47
C PHE A 488 10.12 4.56 -25.97
N ASN A 489 9.72 5.82 -25.82
CA ASN A 489 10.61 6.89 -25.40
C ASN A 489 11.03 6.73 -23.93
N GLU A 490 12.30 6.97 -23.65
CA GLU A 490 12.96 6.81 -22.35
C GLU A 490 12.43 7.77 -21.28
N SER A 491 11.78 8.86 -21.69
CA SER A 491 11.12 9.81 -20.78
C SER A 491 9.95 9.15 -20.02
N VAL A 492 9.38 8.06 -20.56
CA VAL A 492 8.24 7.33 -19.98
C VAL A 492 8.69 6.11 -19.16
N CYS A 493 9.99 5.85 -19.02
CA CYS A 493 10.50 4.72 -18.23
C CYS A 493 10.19 4.85 -16.73
N ASN A 494 10.19 6.06 -16.19
CA ASN A 494 9.99 6.31 -14.76
C ASN A 494 8.62 5.78 -14.24
N PRO A 495 7.47 6.07 -14.88
CA PRO A 495 6.18 5.46 -14.49
C PRO A 495 6.16 3.93 -14.51
N TYR A 496 6.93 3.30 -15.40
CA TYR A 496 7.02 1.85 -15.44
C TYR A 496 8.09 1.30 -14.50
N ASN A 497 8.99 2.13 -13.96
CA ASN A 497 10.22 1.70 -13.28
C ASN A 497 11.03 0.71 -14.14
N ALA A 498 11.11 0.94 -15.45
CA ALA A 498 11.79 0.08 -16.42
C ALA A 498 13.20 0.61 -16.76
N ASP A 499 14.14 -0.30 -16.99
CA ASP A 499 15.57 0.01 -17.18
C ASP A 499 16.25 -0.72 -18.36
N PHE A 500 15.46 -1.29 -19.28
CA PHE A 500 15.91 -1.90 -20.55
C PHE A 500 17.02 -2.97 -20.41
N ASP A 501 16.99 -3.76 -19.33
CA ASP A 501 17.98 -4.80 -19.01
C ASP A 501 17.62 -6.22 -19.53
N GLY A 502 16.54 -6.32 -20.32
CA GLY A 502 15.91 -7.59 -20.70
C GLY A 502 14.46 -7.71 -20.22
N ASP A 503 13.98 -6.70 -19.50
CA ASP A 503 12.58 -6.55 -19.11
C ASP A 503 11.58 -6.79 -20.25
N GLU A 504 10.47 -7.41 -19.91
CA GLU A 504 9.33 -7.65 -20.82
C GLU A 504 8.09 -6.92 -20.32
N MET A 505 7.35 -6.34 -21.25
CA MET A 505 6.09 -5.65 -20.94
C MET A 505 4.92 -6.23 -21.72
N ASN A 506 3.73 -6.10 -21.13
CA ASN A 506 2.50 -6.59 -21.72
C ASN A 506 1.79 -5.47 -22.47
N MET A 507 1.15 -5.83 -23.57
CA MET A 507 0.29 -4.95 -24.36
C MET A 507 -1.10 -5.57 -24.49
N HIS A 508 -2.14 -4.75 -24.39
CA HIS A 508 -3.54 -5.14 -24.55
C HIS A 508 -4.21 -4.24 -25.58
N VAL A 509 -4.97 -4.82 -26.51
CA VAL A 509 -5.69 -4.06 -27.55
C VAL A 509 -7.17 -3.97 -27.19
N PRO A 510 -7.70 -2.78 -26.83
CA PRO A 510 -9.13 -2.58 -26.62
C PRO A 510 -9.95 -2.99 -27.85
N GLN A 511 -11.02 -3.76 -27.66
CA GLN A 511 -11.81 -4.32 -28.76
C GLN A 511 -13.10 -3.52 -29.06
N THR A 512 -13.49 -2.59 -28.19
CA THR A 512 -14.70 -1.75 -28.37
C THR A 512 -14.33 -0.28 -28.48
N GLU A 513 -15.16 0.50 -29.18
CA GLU A 513 -14.97 1.94 -29.35
C GLU A 513 -15.07 2.72 -28.03
N GLU A 514 -15.97 2.31 -27.14
CA GLU A 514 -16.13 2.88 -25.80
C GLU A 514 -14.84 2.71 -24.98
N ALA A 515 -14.33 1.48 -24.88
CA ALA A 515 -13.09 1.20 -24.15
C ALA A 515 -11.87 1.89 -24.80
N ARG A 516 -11.86 2.03 -26.12
CA ARG A 516 -10.82 2.76 -26.86
C ARG A 516 -10.80 4.23 -26.49
N THR A 517 -11.99 4.84 -26.40
CA THR A 517 -12.18 6.25 -26.05
C THR A 517 -11.80 6.52 -24.60
N GLU A 518 -12.26 5.68 -23.68
CA GLU A 518 -11.90 5.77 -22.25
C GLU A 518 -10.38 5.62 -22.04
N ALA A 519 -9.76 4.63 -22.70
CA ALA A 519 -8.32 4.42 -22.62
C ALA A 519 -7.54 5.64 -23.13
N PHE A 520 -7.95 6.21 -24.26
CA PHE A 520 -7.27 7.36 -24.84
C PHE A 520 -7.41 8.63 -23.98
N LEU A 521 -8.62 8.93 -23.51
CA LEU A 521 -8.91 10.17 -22.75
C LEU A 521 -8.45 10.10 -21.29
N LEU A 522 -8.64 8.96 -20.61
CA LEU A 522 -8.32 8.87 -19.17
C LEU A 522 -6.92 8.29 -18.93
N MET A 523 -6.52 7.28 -19.70
CA MET A 523 -5.27 6.54 -19.49
C MET A 523 -4.13 7.01 -20.40
N GLY A 524 -4.36 7.98 -21.29
CA GLY A 524 -3.34 8.52 -22.18
C GLY A 524 -2.13 9.08 -21.44
N VAL A 525 -0.93 8.89 -21.99
CA VAL A 525 0.33 9.41 -21.41
C VAL A 525 0.29 10.93 -21.22
N GLN A 526 -0.30 11.67 -22.17
CA GLN A 526 -0.43 13.13 -22.09
C GLN A 526 -1.21 13.59 -20.86
N ASN A 527 -2.24 12.85 -20.47
CA ASN A 527 -3.09 13.21 -19.33
C ASN A 527 -2.51 12.69 -18.00
N ASN A 528 -1.55 11.75 -18.06
CA ASN A 528 -0.91 11.14 -16.90
C ASN A 528 0.59 11.49 -16.81
N LEU A 529 0.97 12.74 -17.08
CA LEU A 529 2.34 13.22 -16.87
C LEU A 529 2.67 13.40 -15.37
N CYS A 530 1.67 13.77 -14.57
CA CYS A 530 1.79 13.98 -13.13
C CYS A 530 1.36 12.75 -12.33
N THR A 531 2.04 12.50 -11.20
CA THR A 531 1.59 11.52 -10.23
C THR A 531 0.41 12.03 -9.40
N PRO A 532 -0.62 11.21 -9.15
CA PRO A 532 -1.76 11.60 -8.33
C PRO A 532 -1.43 11.74 -6.83
N LYS A 533 -0.23 11.32 -6.39
CA LYS A 533 0.19 11.38 -4.99
C LYS A 533 0.45 12.81 -4.51
N ASN A 534 1.17 13.59 -5.31
CA ASN A 534 1.65 14.92 -4.93
C ASN A 534 1.57 15.95 -6.06
N GLY A 535 1.14 15.56 -7.27
CA GLY A 535 1.07 16.46 -8.43
C GLY A 535 2.43 16.85 -9.02
N GLU A 536 3.47 16.07 -8.73
CA GLU A 536 4.78 16.19 -9.38
C GLU A 536 4.79 15.46 -10.73
N ILE A 537 5.60 15.95 -11.66
CA ILE A 537 5.80 15.26 -12.93
C ILE A 537 6.64 14.01 -12.72
N LEU A 538 6.14 12.89 -13.25
CA LEU A 538 6.86 11.62 -13.28
C LEU A 538 7.46 11.31 -14.66
N VAL A 539 6.71 11.59 -15.73
CA VAL A 539 7.19 11.51 -17.13
C VAL A 539 8.03 12.74 -17.42
N ALA A 540 9.34 12.58 -17.39
CA ALA A 540 10.30 13.69 -17.51
C ALA A 540 11.59 13.21 -18.19
N SER A 541 12.50 14.13 -18.46
CA SER A 541 13.80 13.79 -19.05
C SER A 541 14.63 12.95 -18.09
N THR A 542 15.24 11.89 -18.62
CA THR A 542 16.02 10.91 -17.88
C THR A 542 17.49 10.95 -18.31
N GLN A 543 18.38 10.62 -17.37
CA GLN A 543 19.81 10.31 -17.57
C GLN A 543 20.50 11.19 -18.65
N ASP A 544 20.72 10.64 -19.84
CA ASP A 544 21.50 11.29 -20.92
C ASP A 544 20.87 12.59 -21.43
N PHE A 545 19.54 12.69 -21.42
CA PHE A 545 18.84 13.93 -21.79
C PHE A 545 19.16 15.07 -20.82
N LEU A 546 19.34 14.75 -19.52
CA LEU A 546 19.74 15.74 -18.51
C LEU A 546 21.22 16.13 -18.70
N THR A 547 22.10 15.16 -18.96
CA THR A 547 23.52 15.43 -19.20
C THR A 547 23.72 16.29 -20.45
N SER A 548 23.06 15.96 -21.56
CA SER A 548 23.13 16.74 -22.80
C SER A 548 22.62 18.16 -22.60
N SER A 549 21.45 18.33 -21.97
CA SER A 549 20.89 19.64 -21.66
C SER A 549 21.83 20.51 -20.81
N PHE A 550 22.44 19.90 -19.79
CA PHE A 550 23.36 20.59 -18.90
C PHE A 550 24.63 21.07 -19.62
N LEU A 551 25.17 20.23 -20.52
CA LEU A 551 26.33 20.60 -21.34
C LEU A 551 25.98 21.68 -22.37
N ILE A 552 24.83 21.56 -23.06
CA ILE A 552 24.37 22.56 -24.04
C ILE A 552 24.13 23.92 -23.39
N THR A 553 23.65 23.99 -22.15
CA THR A 553 23.29 25.27 -21.50
C THR A 553 24.43 25.96 -20.76
N ARG A 554 25.62 25.38 -20.85
CA ARG A 554 26.85 25.88 -20.24
C ARG A 554 27.31 27.17 -20.92
N LYS A 555 27.89 28.11 -20.15
CA LYS A 555 28.28 29.46 -20.63
C LYS A 555 29.37 29.47 -21.71
N ASP A 556 30.17 28.42 -21.80
CA ASP A 556 31.28 28.26 -22.75
C ASP A 556 30.85 27.63 -24.09
N THR A 557 29.58 27.24 -24.24
CA THR A 557 29.08 26.65 -25.48
C THR A 557 28.59 27.72 -26.45
N PHE A 558 29.29 27.82 -27.59
CA PHE A 558 28.98 28.72 -28.68
C PHE A 558 28.85 27.94 -29.99
N TYR A 559 27.87 28.32 -30.80
CA TYR A 559 27.62 27.76 -32.11
C TYR A 559 27.73 28.86 -33.17
N ASP A 560 28.37 28.55 -34.28
CA ASP A 560 28.25 29.35 -35.49
C ASP A 560 26.88 29.11 -36.15
N ARG A 561 26.57 29.89 -37.19
CA ARG A 561 25.28 29.79 -37.87
C ARG A 561 25.00 28.40 -38.44
N ALA A 562 26.02 27.72 -38.98
CA ALA A 562 25.89 26.40 -39.57
C ALA A 562 25.58 25.34 -38.50
N ALA A 563 26.37 25.29 -37.41
CA ALA A 563 26.11 24.37 -36.32
C ALA A 563 24.78 24.66 -35.63
N PHE A 564 24.43 25.93 -35.41
CA PHE A 564 23.16 26.29 -34.78
C PHE A 564 21.96 25.83 -35.62
N SER A 565 22.00 26.03 -36.94
CA SER A 565 20.94 25.58 -37.87
C SER A 565 20.83 24.05 -37.90
N LEU A 566 21.97 23.34 -37.84
CA LEU A 566 21.99 21.88 -37.72
C LEU A 566 21.34 21.40 -36.42
N MET A 567 21.65 22.05 -35.29
CA MET A 567 21.04 21.70 -34.01
C MET A 567 19.53 21.97 -33.99
N CYS A 568 19.06 23.04 -34.63
CA CYS A 568 17.63 23.29 -34.83
C CYS A 568 16.98 22.17 -35.65
N SER A 569 17.67 21.69 -36.68
CA SER A 569 17.20 20.56 -37.52
C SER A 569 17.07 19.26 -36.72
N TYR A 570 17.98 19.02 -35.75
CA TYR A 570 17.92 17.84 -34.88
C TYR A 570 16.67 17.79 -33.99
N MET A 571 16.06 18.92 -33.63
CA MET A 571 14.87 18.95 -32.76
C MET A 571 13.62 18.40 -33.45
N ASN A 572 13.44 18.72 -34.75
CA ASN A 572 12.18 18.57 -35.48
C ASN A 572 12.32 17.80 -36.81
N ASP A 573 13.42 17.08 -37.01
CA ASP A 573 13.71 16.32 -38.25
C ASP A 573 13.70 17.20 -39.53
N GLY A 574 13.91 18.51 -39.38
CA GLY A 574 13.89 19.49 -40.49
C GLY A 574 12.50 19.84 -41.04
N MET A 575 11.41 19.47 -40.34
CA MET A 575 10.04 19.68 -40.84
C MET A 575 9.40 21.01 -40.43
N ASP A 576 9.82 21.59 -39.30
CA ASP A 576 9.24 22.84 -38.76
C ASP A 576 10.00 24.08 -39.26
N LEU A 577 9.27 25.18 -39.47
CA LEU A 577 9.87 26.50 -39.67
C LEU A 577 10.50 27.00 -38.36
N VAL A 578 11.70 27.58 -38.48
CA VAL A 578 12.48 28.10 -37.34
C VAL A 578 12.89 29.55 -37.59
N ASP A 579 12.49 30.43 -36.69
CA ASP A 579 12.93 31.82 -36.65
C ASP A 579 14.25 31.89 -35.87
N LEU A 580 15.34 32.21 -36.58
CA LEU A 580 16.66 32.30 -35.96
C LEU A 580 16.73 33.56 -35.07
N PRO A 581 17.07 33.44 -33.76
CA PRO A 581 17.23 34.58 -32.89
C PRO A 581 18.48 35.38 -33.28
N THR A 582 18.55 36.64 -32.85
CA THR A 582 19.76 37.45 -33.01
C THR A 582 20.94 36.81 -32.27
N PRO A 583 22.15 36.71 -32.86
CA PRO A 583 23.30 36.09 -32.20
C PRO A 583 23.68 36.86 -30.92
N SER A 584 24.15 36.14 -29.91
CA SER A 584 24.58 36.73 -28.63
C SER A 584 25.86 37.56 -28.79
N VAL A 585 26.76 37.14 -29.67
CA VAL A 585 27.99 37.85 -30.01
C VAL A 585 27.93 38.21 -31.49
N LEU A 586 28.01 39.50 -31.82
CA LEU A 586 27.98 40.01 -33.20
C LEU A 586 29.38 40.22 -33.78
N LYS A 587 30.33 40.67 -32.97
CA LYS A 587 31.73 40.87 -33.35
C LYS A 587 32.63 40.20 -32.30
N PRO A 588 33.71 39.49 -32.68
CA PRO A 588 34.30 39.39 -34.02
C PRO A 588 33.61 38.39 -34.97
N ILE A 589 32.88 37.40 -34.45
CA ILE A 589 32.17 36.37 -35.23
C ILE A 589 30.75 36.26 -34.69
N GLU A 590 29.77 36.00 -35.57
CA GLU A 590 28.39 35.72 -35.17
C GLU A 590 28.31 34.38 -34.44
N LEU A 591 28.09 34.43 -33.12
CA LEU A 591 27.97 33.25 -32.28
C LEU A 591 26.67 33.25 -31.48
N TRP A 592 26.00 32.09 -31.49
CA TRP A 592 24.84 31.80 -30.68
C TRP A 592 25.24 31.00 -29.45
N THR A 593 24.64 31.29 -28.31
CA THR A 593 24.84 30.49 -27.10
C THR A 593 23.94 29.27 -27.11
N GLY A 594 24.34 28.20 -26.42
CA GLY A 594 23.43 27.05 -26.26
C GLY A 594 22.17 27.34 -25.42
N LYS A 595 22.14 28.45 -24.67
CA LYS A 595 20.90 28.94 -24.02
C LYS A 595 19.87 29.45 -25.04
N GLN A 596 20.30 30.10 -26.11
CA GLN A 596 19.42 30.52 -27.21
C GLN A 596 18.79 29.31 -27.92
N LEU A 597 19.52 28.20 -28.03
CA LEU A 597 19.01 26.96 -28.61
C LEU A 597 17.78 26.43 -27.83
N PHE A 598 17.80 26.51 -26.50
CA PHE A 598 16.64 26.15 -25.68
C PHE A 598 15.45 27.11 -25.81
N SER A 599 15.72 28.38 -26.15
CA SER A 599 14.66 29.36 -26.42
C SER A 599 13.92 28.99 -27.72
N VAL A 600 14.66 28.57 -28.76
CA VAL A 600 14.10 28.03 -30.01
C VAL A 600 13.37 26.71 -29.78
N LEU A 601 13.88 25.82 -28.91
CA LEU A 601 13.24 24.55 -28.57
C LEU A 601 11.81 24.75 -28.02
N LEU A 602 11.65 25.76 -27.15
CA LEU A 602 10.37 26.15 -26.57
C LEU A 602 9.48 26.87 -27.59
N ARG A 603 10.06 27.83 -28.32
CA ARG A 603 9.35 28.67 -29.29
C ARG A 603 10.15 28.72 -30.61
N PRO A 604 9.88 27.80 -31.54
CA PRO A 604 10.65 27.73 -32.79
C PRO A 604 10.29 28.85 -33.77
N HIS A 605 9.02 29.28 -33.81
CA HIS A 605 8.56 30.38 -34.66
C HIS A 605 7.56 31.28 -33.93
N ALA A 606 7.37 32.50 -34.43
CA ALA A 606 6.57 33.52 -33.77
C ALA A 606 5.11 33.10 -33.51
N ASN A 607 4.51 32.29 -34.40
CA ASN A 607 3.13 31.80 -34.25
C ASN A 607 2.94 30.84 -33.06
N VAL A 608 4.01 30.23 -32.53
CA VAL A 608 3.92 29.45 -31.29
C VAL A 608 3.77 30.43 -30.12
N ARG A 609 2.55 30.53 -29.58
CA ARG A 609 2.20 31.41 -28.45
C ARG A 609 2.53 30.79 -27.10
N VAL A 610 3.78 30.35 -26.92
CA VAL A 610 4.27 29.81 -25.64
C VAL A 610 5.23 30.83 -25.04
N TYR A 611 4.79 31.50 -23.99
CA TYR A 611 5.52 32.48 -23.17
C TYR A 611 5.65 31.96 -21.74
N ILE A 612 6.83 31.46 -21.40
CA ILE A 612 7.10 30.84 -20.10
C ILE A 612 7.92 31.78 -19.25
N ASN A 613 7.52 31.92 -18.00
CA ASN A 613 8.28 32.59 -16.95
C ASN A 613 8.47 31.62 -15.80
N LEU A 614 9.74 31.35 -15.45
CA LEU A 614 10.05 30.41 -14.36
C LEU A 614 11.35 30.79 -13.66
N ILE A 615 11.39 30.48 -12.37
CA ILE A 615 12.56 30.62 -11.50
C ILE A 615 12.77 29.30 -10.79
N VAL A 616 13.94 28.69 -10.96
CA VAL A 616 14.30 27.43 -10.31
C VAL A 616 15.75 27.48 -9.82
N LYS A 617 15.96 27.04 -8.58
CA LYS A 617 17.29 26.81 -8.01
C LYS A 617 17.72 25.37 -8.38
N GLU A 618 18.80 25.23 -9.13
CA GLU A 618 19.35 23.93 -9.52
C GLU A 618 20.25 23.32 -8.44
N LYS A 619 20.62 22.06 -8.61
CA LYS A 619 21.45 21.33 -7.63
C LYS A 619 22.84 21.93 -7.42
N ASN A 620 23.43 22.52 -8.46
CA ASN A 620 24.74 23.18 -8.43
C ASN A 620 24.70 24.60 -7.83
N TYR A 621 23.53 25.08 -7.39
CA TYR A 621 23.36 26.41 -6.79
C TYR A 621 24.21 26.56 -5.52
N SER A 622 25.06 27.59 -5.50
CA SER A 622 25.89 27.89 -4.34
C SER A 622 25.07 28.61 -3.27
N LYS A 623 24.90 27.99 -2.10
CA LYS A 623 24.28 28.65 -0.95
C LYS A 623 25.16 29.81 -0.45
N PRO A 624 24.58 30.90 0.07
CA PRO A 624 25.35 32.00 0.66
C PRO A 624 26.13 31.52 1.90
N ASN A 625 27.37 32.02 2.06
CA ASN A 625 28.18 31.80 3.26
C ASN A 625 27.57 32.55 4.46
N LYS A 626 27.86 32.11 5.68
CA LYS A 626 27.35 32.69 6.95
C LYS A 626 27.57 34.21 7.09
N GLU A 627 28.54 34.79 6.37
CA GLU A 627 28.87 36.23 6.38
C GLU A 627 28.01 37.09 5.42
N HIS A 628 27.41 36.50 4.38
CA HIS A 628 26.55 37.22 3.45
C HIS A 628 25.10 36.74 3.59
N LYS A 629 24.27 37.50 4.33
CA LYS A 629 22.84 37.16 4.54
C LYS A 629 21.96 37.24 3.28
N LYS A 630 22.41 37.88 2.19
CA LYS A 630 21.64 38.00 0.94
C LYS A 630 21.89 36.83 -0.02
N GLU A 631 20.80 36.23 -0.52
CA GLU A 631 20.87 35.19 -1.55
C GLU A 631 21.46 35.74 -2.86
N ARG A 632 22.40 35.01 -3.46
CA ARG A 632 22.97 35.33 -4.77
C ARG A 632 22.07 34.71 -5.84
N GLU A 633 21.00 35.42 -6.24
CA GLU A 633 19.99 34.97 -7.23
C GLU A 633 20.62 34.63 -8.60
N THR A 634 20.46 35.47 -9.62
CA THR A 634 21.00 35.24 -10.97
C THR A 634 22.53 35.31 -11.04
N MET A 635 23.18 35.93 -10.05
CA MET A 635 24.65 36.12 -9.96
C MET A 635 25.39 34.97 -9.26
N CYS A 636 24.84 33.75 -9.30
CA CYS A 636 25.49 32.57 -8.75
C CYS A 636 26.79 32.21 -9.55
N PRO A 637 27.94 31.98 -8.89
CA PRO A 637 29.20 31.64 -9.58
C PRO A 637 29.10 30.40 -10.47
N ASN A 638 28.38 29.38 -10.01
CA ASN A 638 28.20 28.11 -10.72
C ASN A 638 27.08 28.13 -11.78
N ASP A 639 26.45 29.29 -12.04
CA ASP A 639 25.29 29.39 -12.95
C ASP A 639 24.15 28.44 -12.58
N GLY A 640 23.86 28.31 -11.27
CA GLY A 640 22.86 27.38 -10.74
C GLY A 640 21.47 27.97 -10.49
N TYR A 641 21.22 29.20 -10.96
CA TYR A 641 19.93 29.87 -10.82
C TYR A 641 19.30 30.02 -12.21
N VAL A 642 18.29 29.20 -12.47
CA VAL A 642 17.59 29.13 -13.76
C VAL A 642 16.50 30.19 -13.79
N TYR A 643 16.59 31.08 -14.77
CA TYR A 643 15.62 32.15 -14.98
C TYR A 643 15.17 32.18 -16.44
N PHE A 644 13.91 31.84 -16.67
CA PHE A 644 13.25 32.07 -17.95
C PHE A 644 12.37 33.30 -17.88
N ARG A 645 12.47 34.13 -18.92
CA ARG A 645 11.56 35.25 -19.13
C ARG A 645 11.06 35.20 -20.58
N ASN A 646 9.74 35.21 -20.77
CA ASN A 646 9.11 35.13 -22.09
C ASN A 646 9.64 34.00 -22.99
N SER A 647 9.87 32.81 -22.41
CA SER A 647 10.46 31.62 -23.06
C SER A 647 11.92 31.75 -23.48
N GLU A 648 12.63 32.81 -23.07
CA GLU A 648 14.07 32.96 -23.25
C GLU A 648 14.82 32.56 -21.98
N LEU A 649 15.88 31.75 -22.14
CA LEU A 649 16.74 31.33 -21.04
C LEU A 649 17.82 32.38 -20.77
N ILE A 650 17.66 33.17 -19.72
CA ILE A 650 18.59 34.27 -19.38
C ILE A 650 19.80 33.74 -18.61
N SER A 651 19.56 32.99 -17.52
CA SER A 651 20.62 32.44 -16.66
C SER A 651 20.31 31.00 -16.27
N GLY A 652 21.34 30.26 -15.88
CA GLY A 652 21.22 28.91 -15.36
C GLY A 652 21.62 27.79 -16.33
N GLN A 653 22.15 26.71 -15.77
CA GLN A 653 22.35 25.43 -16.46
C GLN A 653 21.16 24.52 -16.17
N LEU A 654 20.59 23.90 -17.20
CA LEU A 654 19.39 23.08 -17.07
C LEU A 654 19.75 21.65 -16.66
N GLY A 655 19.35 21.25 -15.46
CA GLY A 655 19.56 19.92 -14.90
C GLY A 655 18.27 19.27 -14.42
N LYS A 656 18.40 18.38 -13.43
CA LYS A 656 17.29 17.60 -12.90
C LYS A 656 16.22 18.47 -12.23
N ALA A 657 16.55 19.59 -11.59
CA ALA A 657 15.51 20.37 -10.91
C ALA A 657 14.55 21.05 -11.90
N THR A 658 15.04 21.37 -13.10
CA THR A 658 14.26 22.04 -14.14
C THR A 658 13.57 21.06 -15.09
N LEU A 659 14.28 20.04 -15.57
CA LEU A 659 13.80 19.11 -16.61
C LEU A 659 13.51 17.69 -16.08
N GLY A 660 13.92 17.39 -14.85
CA GLY A 660 13.77 16.07 -14.27
C GLY A 660 12.44 15.86 -13.55
N ASN A 661 12.32 14.68 -12.95
CA ASN A 661 11.18 14.31 -12.13
C ASN A 661 11.26 14.87 -10.70
N GLY A 662 10.09 15.05 -10.07
CA GLY A 662 9.98 15.34 -8.64
C GLY A 662 10.02 16.83 -8.25
N ASN A 663 9.97 17.75 -9.22
CA ASN A 663 9.83 19.18 -8.93
C ASN A 663 8.56 19.77 -9.56
N LYS A 664 7.81 20.55 -8.78
CA LYS A 664 6.60 21.26 -9.21
C LYS A 664 6.91 22.56 -9.96
N ASP A 665 8.06 23.15 -9.70
CA ASP A 665 8.47 24.43 -10.31
C ASP A 665 9.26 24.22 -11.62
N GLY A 666 9.41 22.97 -12.08
CA GLY A 666 10.14 22.62 -13.31
C GLY A 666 9.49 23.13 -14.60
N LEU A 667 10.25 23.05 -15.70
CA LEU A 667 9.80 23.55 -17.01
C LEU A 667 8.56 22.81 -17.53
N TYR A 668 8.56 21.48 -17.44
CA TYR A 668 7.46 20.67 -17.94
C TYR A 668 6.17 20.86 -17.14
N SER A 669 6.25 21.11 -15.83
CA SER A 669 5.08 21.32 -14.98
C SER A 669 4.45 22.66 -15.26
N ILE A 670 5.26 23.68 -15.52
CA ILE A 670 4.80 24.99 -15.93
C ILE A 670 4.14 24.92 -17.31
N LEU A 671 4.76 24.26 -18.28
CA LEU A 671 4.17 24.02 -19.60
C LEU A 671 2.79 23.34 -19.53
N LEU A 672 2.69 22.27 -18.73
CA LEU A 672 1.46 21.53 -18.54
C LEU A 672 0.34 22.39 -17.93
N ARG A 673 0.67 23.17 -16.89
CA ARG A 673 -0.31 23.97 -16.13
C ARG A 673 -0.73 25.26 -16.81
N ASP A 674 0.17 25.85 -17.60
CA ASP A 674 -0.05 27.15 -18.21
C ASP A 674 -0.62 27.07 -19.61
N TYR A 675 -0.35 25.98 -20.33
CA TYR A 675 -0.81 25.76 -21.69
C TYR A 675 -1.62 24.47 -21.75
N ASN A 676 -0.97 23.35 -22.05
CA ASN A 676 -1.61 22.04 -22.12
C ASN A 676 -0.56 20.92 -22.09
N ALA A 677 -1.04 19.69 -21.92
CA ALA A 677 -0.21 18.49 -21.99
C ALA A 677 0.49 18.33 -23.36
N TYR A 678 -0.11 18.82 -24.44
CA TYR A 678 0.46 18.77 -25.78
C TYR A 678 1.74 19.59 -25.90
N ALA A 679 1.78 20.80 -25.33
CA ALA A 679 2.95 21.67 -25.32
C ALA A 679 4.09 21.05 -24.52
N ALA A 680 3.79 20.49 -23.34
CA ALA A 680 4.76 19.76 -22.53
C ALA A 680 5.33 18.52 -23.27
N ALA A 681 4.46 17.71 -23.86
CA ALA A 681 4.84 16.53 -24.62
C ALA A 681 5.71 16.87 -25.85
N THR A 682 5.36 17.94 -26.57
CA THR A 682 6.11 18.40 -27.75
C THR A 682 7.50 18.88 -27.35
N CYS A 683 7.61 19.64 -26.25
CA CYS A 683 8.90 20.06 -25.70
C CYS A 683 9.78 18.85 -25.32
N MET A 684 9.20 17.84 -24.66
CA MET A 684 9.92 16.59 -24.31
C MET A 684 10.42 15.86 -25.56
N ASN A 685 9.57 15.73 -26.59
CA ASN A 685 9.93 15.05 -27.84
C ASN A 685 11.08 15.77 -28.57
N ARG A 686 11.03 17.11 -28.65
CA ARG A 686 12.10 17.92 -29.24
C ARG A 686 13.41 17.76 -28.49
N LEU A 687 13.36 17.79 -27.15
CA LEU A 687 14.55 17.62 -26.33
C LEU A 687 15.13 16.21 -26.46
N ALA A 688 14.31 15.16 -26.50
CA ALA A 688 14.77 13.78 -26.65
C ALA A 688 15.55 13.60 -27.97
N LYS A 689 14.99 14.09 -29.09
CA LYS A 689 15.64 14.03 -30.40
C LYS A 689 16.92 14.86 -30.47
N LEU A 690 16.88 16.11 -29.96
CA LEU A 690 18.06 16.97 -29.89
C LEU A 690 19.17 16.30 -29.09
N SER A 691 18.85 15.86 -27.87
CA SER A 691 19.83 15.30 -26.94
C SER A 691 20.49 14.04 -27.50
N ALA A 692 19.70 13.12 -28.06
CA ALA A 692 20.18 11.87 -28.61
C ALA A 692 21.19 12.08 -29.76
N ARG A 693 20.93 13.06 -30.64
CA ARG A 693 21.80 13.38 -31.78
C ARG A 693 23.00 14.22 -31.35
N TRP A 694 22.79 15.19 -30.46
CA TRP A 694 23.82 16.10 -29.99
C TRP A 694 24.89 15.37 -29.21
N ILE A 695 24.52 14.53 -28.24
CA ILE A 695 25.49 13.84 -27.37
C ILE A 695 26.33 12.83 -28.15
N GLY A 696 25.75 12.18 -29.16
CA GLY A 696 26.46 11.25 -30.06
C GLY A 696 27.55 11.94 -30.89
N ASN A 697 27.32 13.20 -31.30
CA ASN A 697 28.31 13.98 -32.05
C ASN A 697 29.31 14.70 -31.14
N HIS A 698 28.89 15.19 -29.98
CA HIS A 698 29.76 15.87 -29.03
C HIS A 698 30.76 14.89 -28.38
N GLY A 699 30.31 13.68 -28.07
CA GLY A 699 31.07 12.72 -27.29
C GLY A 699 31.04 13.03 -25.80
N PHE A 700 30.64 12.06 -24.99
CA PHE A 700 30.71 12.12 -23.53
C PHE A 700 31.09 10.73 -23.03
N SER A 701 32.21 10.63 -22.31
CA SER A 701 32.77 9.34 -21.87
C SER A 701 33.29 9.46 -20.45
N ILE A 702 33.33 8.34 -19.75
CA ILE A 702 33.94 8.19 -18.43
C ILE A 702 35.18 7.30 -18.57
N GLY A 703 36.32 7.82 -18.14
CA GLY A 703 37.59 7.11 -18.13
C GLY A 703 37.98 6.58 -16.76
N ILE A 704 39.08 5.84 -16.70
CA ILE A 704 39.73 5.48 -15.44
C ILE A 704 40.41 6.70 -14.79
N ASP A 705 40.88 7.65 -15.60
CA ASP A 705 41.54 8.89 -15.16
C ASP A 705 40.58 9.80 -14.36
N ASP A 706 39.28 9.75 -14.68
CA ASP A 706 38.22 10.52 -14.01
C ASP A 706 38.02 10.12 -12.53
N VAL A 707 38.42 8.89 -12.20
CA VAL A 707 38.28 8.29 -10.86
C VAL A 707 39.63 8.08 -10.16
N GLN A 708 40.73 8.43 -10.83
CA GLN A 708 42.05 8.35 -10.26
C GLN A 708 42.26 9.47 -9.22
N PRO A 709 42.58 9.14 -7.96
CA PRO A 709 42.84 10.15 -6.94
C PRO A 709 44.16 10.87 -7.22
N GLY A 710 44.15 12.20 -7.14
CA GLY A 710 45.35 13.02 -7.22
C GLY A 710 46.29 12.78 -6.01
N LYS A 711 47.58 13.08 -6.18
CA LYS A 711 48.58 12.88 -5.10
C LYS A 711 48.23 13.65 -3.83
N LYS A 712 47.73 14.88 -3.98
CA LYS A 712 47.28 15.73 -2.86
C LYS A 712 46.12 15.06 -2.11
N LEU A 713 45.14 14.50 -2.83
CA LEU A 713 44.02 13.78 -2.23
C LEU A 713 44.50 12.58 -1.41
N VAL A 714 45.44 11.80 -1.93
CA VAL A 714 45.96 10.59 -1.26
C VAL A 714 46.64 10.96 0.06
N ASP A 715 47.47 12.01 0.06
CA ASP A 715 48.18 12.48 1.24
C ASP A 715 47.21 13.02 2.31
N GLU A 716 46.26 13.88 1.92
CA GLU A 716 45.26 14.44 2.83
C GLU A 716 44.28 13.40 3.36
N LYS A 717 43.86 12.44 2.51
CA LYS A 717 43.08 11.26 2.91
C LYS A 717 43.85 10.46 3.97
N GLY A 718 45.13 10.17 3.74
CA GLY A 718 45.97 9.41 4.66
C GLY A 718 46.05 10.06 6.04
N LYS A 719 46.25 11.38 6.09
CA LYS A 719 46.25 12.16 7.34
C LYS A 719 44.89 12.11 8.05
N THR A 720 43.80 12.35 7.33
CA THR A 720 42.43 12.38 7.87
C THR A 720 42.03 11.03 8.47
N ILE A 721 42.26 9.92 7.75
CA ILE A 721 41.95 8.56 8.24
C ILE A 721 42.81 8.21 9.46
N SER A 722 44.10 8.53 9.42
CA SER A 722 45.02 8.27 10.55
C SER A 722 44.60 9.00 11.82
N ASN A 723 44.22 10.28 11.69
CA ASN A 723 43.69 11.07 12.81
C ASN A 723 42.37 10.49 13.33
N GLY A 724 41.48 10.06 12.43
CA GLY A 724 40.25 9.35 12.77
C GLY A 724 40.47 8.07 13.57
N TYR A 725 41.43 7.25 13.15
CA TYR A 725 41.77 5.99 13.83
C TYR A 725 42.40 6.23 15.20
N ARG A 726 43.29 7.24 15.33
CA ARG A 726 43.85 7.63 16.63
C ARG A 726 42.76 8.03 17.62
N HIS A 727 41.78 8.80 17.16
CA HIS A 727 40.64 9.21 17.99
C HIS A 727 39.80 8.00 18.43
N CYS A 728 39.45 7.10 17.50
CA CYS A 728 38.70 5.88 17.83
C CYS A 728 39.46 4.97 18.81
N ASN A 729 40.78 4.83 18.64
CA ASN A 729 41.62 4.05 19.54
C ASN A 729 41.67 4.66 20.95
N LYS A 730 41.66 6.00 21.06
CA LYS A 730 41.56 6.69 22.36
C LYS A 730 40.22 6.37 23.04
N LEU A 731 39.10 6.45 22.33
CA LEU A 731 37.78 6.09 22.87
C LEU A 731 37.72 4.62 23.32
N ILE A 732 38.34 3.71 22.57
CA ILE A 732 38.43 2.28 22.94
C ILE A 732 39.29 2.10 24.20
N ALA A 733 40.41 2.83 24.31
CA ALA A 733 41.25 2.80 25.50
C ALA A 733 40.51 3.33 26.74
N ASP A 734 39.74 4.41 26.60
CA ASP A 734 38.93 4.97 27.68
C ASP A 734 37.78 4.05 28.08
N TYR A 735 37.18 3.33 27.13
CA TYR A 735 36.22 2.28 27.39
C TYR A 735 36.84 1.10 28.16
N ASN A 736 38.00 0.61 27.72
CA ASN A 736 38.70 -0.48 28.40
C ASN A 736 39.17 -0.09 29.81
N GLY A 737 39.52 1.18 30.01
CA GLY A 737 39.87 1.76 31.32
C GLY A 737 38.68 2.19 32.17
N GLY A 738 37.43 2.03 31.70
CA GLY A 738 36.21 2.41 32.43
C GLY A 738 36.02 3.93 32.62
N ARG A 739 36.75 4.77 31.89
CA ARG A 739 36.72 6.25 31.98
C ARG A 739 35.76 6.90 30.97
N LEU A 740 35.09 6.13 30.13
CA LEU A 740 34.19 6.64 29.10
C LEU A 740 32.94 7.27 29.72
N ALA A 741 32.66 8.53 29.38
CA ALA A 741 31.43 9.21 29.78
C ALA A 741 30.22 8.61 29.04
N LEU A 742 29.20 8.21 29.79
CA LEU A 742 28.02 7.55 29.22
C LEU A 742 27.06 8.57 28.60
N LYS A 743 26.56 8.27 27.40
CA LYS A 743 25.47 9.03 26.79
C LYS A 743 24.15 8.70 27.50
N PRO A 744 23.24 9.69 27.69
CA PRO A 744 21.96 9.45 28.37
C PRO A 744 21.13 8.35 27.71
N GLY A 745 20.83 7.29 28.49
CA GLY A 745 20.02 6.16 28.05
C GLY A 745 20.77 5.05 27.32
N CYS A 746 22.10 5.14 27.19
CA CYS A 746 22.96 4.11 26.59
C CYS A 746 23.82 3.41 27.65
N ASP A 747 24.11 2.13 27.42
CA ASP A 747 25.18 1.43 28.14
C ASP A 747 26.56 1.91 27.68
N ALA A 748 27.63 1.54 28.41
CA ALA A 748 29.02 1.87 28.03
C ALA A 748 29.39 1.36 26.63
N THR A 749 28.93 0.16 26.26
CA THR A 749 29.14 -0.44 24.94
C THR A 749 28.41 0.34 23.85
N GLN A 750 27.14 0.65 24.07
CA GLN A 750 26.29 1.37 23.12
C GLN A 750 26.77 2.81 22.92
N THR A 751 27.24 3.45 23.99
CA THR A 751 27.84 4.78 23.94
C THR A 751 29.08 4.77 23.04
N LEU A 752 29.98 3.81 23.26
CA LEU A 752 31.18 3.64 22.44
C LEU A 752 30.82 3.43 20.95
N GLU A 753 29.89 2.53 20.65
CA GLU A 753 29.47 2.26 19.27
C GLU A 753 28.86 3.50 18.60
N THR A 754 28.06 4.27 19.34
CA THR A 754 27.46 5.52 18.84
C THR A 754 28.54 6.55 18.49
N GLU A 755 29.49 6.80 19.40
CA GLU A 755 30.54 7.80 19.19
C GLU A 755 31.50 7.41 18.07
N ILE A 756 31.90 6.14 18.01
CA ILE A 756 32.73 5.64 16.91
C ILE A 756 31.98 5.80 15.59
N THR A 757 30.73 5.35 15.49
CA THR A 757 29.96 5.43 14.25
C THR A 757 29.77 6.88 13.80
N GLU A 758 29.48 7.79 14.73
CA GLU A 758 29.37 9.23 14.44
C GLU A 758 30.70 9.80 13.89
N ARG A 759 31.84 9.46 14.51
CA ARG A 759 33.15 9.92 14.03
C ARG A 759 33.48 9.34 12.66
N LEU A 760 33.23 8.05 12.42
CA LEU A 760 33.52 7.40 11.14
C LEU A 760 32.67 7.95 9.98
N ASN A 761 31.42 8.33 10.25
CA ASN A 761 30.57 8.99 9.25
C ASN A 761 31.11 10.40 8.91
N LYS A 762 31.52 11.18 9.91
CA LYS A 762 32.16 12.49 9.69
C LYS A 762 33.45 12.37 8.89
N LEU A 763 34.29 11.35 9.14
CA LEU A 763 35.51 11.13 8.38
C LEU A 763 35.25 10.91 6.88
N ARG A 764 34.17 10.19 6.53
CA ARG A 764 33.78 9.99 5.13
C ARG A 764 33.35 11.31 4.49
N GLU A 765 32.58 12.13 5.20
CA GLU A 765 32.15 13.46 4.72
C GLU A 765 33.36 14.39 4.52
N GLU A 766 34.27 14.47 5.50
CA GLU A 766 35.52 15.23 5.40
C GLU A 766 36.35 14.79 4.18
N ALA A 767 36.55 13.48 3.99
CA ALA A 767 37.28 12.95 2.83
C ALA A 767 36.56 13.20 1.49
N GLY A 768 35.22 13.14 1.49
CA GLY A 768 34.40 13.44 0.32
C GLY A 768 34.47 14.90 -0.10
N ASP A 769 34.40 15.84 0.85
CA ASP A 769 34.47 17.27 0.58
C ASP A 769 35.83 17.69 0.01
N VAL A 770 36.93 17.09 0.50
CA VAL A 770 38.27 17.30 -0.06
C VAL A 770 38.32 16.76 -1.50
N CYS A 771 37.79 15.56 -1.73
CA CYS A 771 37.72 14.96 -3.08
C CYS A 771 36.96 15.87 -4.06
N MET A 772 35.76 16.33 -3.70
CA MET A 772 34.94 17.16 -4.59
C MET A 772 35.56 18.51 -4.94
N LYS A 773 36.43 19.06 -4.08
CA LYS A 773 37.16 20.31 -4.35
C LYS A 773 38.35 20.12 -5.29
N GLU A 774 38.96 18.94 -5.28
CA GLU A 774 40.15 18.64 -6.09
C GLU A 774 39.81 18.23 -7.52
N LEU A 775 38.63 17.63 -7.74
CA LEU A 775 38.20 17.18 -9.07
C LEU A 775 38.07 18.34 -10.05
N HIS A 776 38.60 18.14 -11.25
CA HIS A 776 38.47 19.10 -12.34
C HIS A 776 37.01 19.27 -12.77
N TRP A 777 36.60 20.48 -13.14
CA TRP A 777 35.22 20.78 -13.53
C TRP A 777 34.72 20.04 -14.77
N ARG A 778 35.63 19.53 -15.63
CA ARG A 778 35.30 18.68 -16.80
C ARG A 778 35.08 17.21 -16.46
N ASN A 779 35.33 16.81 -15.22
CA ASN A 779 35.26 15.41 -14.84
C ASN A 779 33.84 14.85 -15.06
N SER A 780 33.72 13.76 -15.81
CA SER A 780 32.42 13.22 -16.24
C SER A 780 31.51 12.80 -15.06
N PRO A 781 31.98 12.06 -14.04
CA PRO A 781 31.19 11.77 -12.83
C PRO A 781 30.71 13.02 -12.09
N LEU A 782 31.56 14.06 -12.03
CA LEU A 782 31.21 15.32 -11.38
C LEU A 782 30.06 16.01 -12.12
N ILE A 783 30.12 16.06 -13.45
CA ILE A 783 29.06 16.62 -14.29
C ILE A 783 27.76 15.84 -14.11
N MET A 784 27.79 14.51 -14.15
CA MET A 784 26.60 13.65 -13.95
C MET A 784 25.95 13.87 -12.57
N SER A 785 26.76 14.06 -11.54
CA SER A 785 26.29 14.37 -10.18
C SER A 785 25.67 15.77 -10.09
N GLN A 786 26.31 16.78 -10.70
CA GLN A 786 25.83 18.16 -10.72
C GLN A 786 24.54 18.34 -11.51
N CYS A 787 24.45 17.77 -12.72
CA CYS A 787 23.22 17.80 -13.52
C CYS A 787 22.12 16.89 -12.91
N GLY A 788 22.52 15.89 -12.13
CA GLY A 788 21.63 14.96 -11.47
C GLY A 788 21.10 13.85 -12.37
N SER A 789 21.83 13.50 -13.44
CA SER A 789 21.48 12.40 -14.35
C SER A 789 21.58 11.05 -13.65
N LYS A 790 22.78 10.69 -13.19
CA LYS A 790 23.06 9.48 -12.42
C LYS A 790 24.26 9.69 -11.51
N GLY A 791 24.19 9.11 -10.32
CA GLY A 791 25.24 9.25 -9.31
C GLY A 791 24.98 10.37 -8.31
N SER A 792 25.77 10.36 -7.25
CA SER A 792 25.73 11.33 -6.16
C SER A 792 27.15 11.70 -5.75
N PRO A 793 27.37 12.80 -5.02
CA PRO A 793 28.69 13.13 -4.46
C PRO A 793 29.25 11.99 -3.60
N ILE A 794 28.38 11.22 -2.93
CA ILE A 794 28.76 10.05 -2.13
C ILE A 794 29.34 8.95 -3.03
N ASN A 795 28.71 8.67 -4.18
CA ASN A 795 29.20 7.62 -5.08
C ASN A 795 30.60 7.96 -5.62
N ILE A 796 30.83 9.23 -5.98
CA ILE A 796 32.15 9.71 -6.42
C ILE A 796 33.18 9.56 -5.29
N SER A 797 32.82 10.01 -4.08
CA SER A 797 33.67 9.87 -2.90
C SER A 797 34.03 8.40 -2.61
N GLN A 798 33.10 7.46 -2.81
CA GLN A 798 33.36 6.02 -2.60
C GLN A 798 34.29 5.42 -3.66
N MET A 799 34.18 5.88 -4.90
CA MET A 799 35.03 5.42 -6.01
C MET A 799 36.46 5.94 -5.87
N ILE A 800 36.63 7.19 -5.44
CA ILE A 800 37.92 7.91 -5.46
C ILE A 800 38.56 7.97 -4.07
N ALA A 801 37.83 8.46 -3.06
CA ALA A 801 38.34 8.74 -1.71
C ALA A 801 38.29 7.52 -0.80
N CYS A 802 37.13 7.15 -0.24
CA CYS A 802 36.98 5.95 0.59
C CYS A 802 35.52 5.46 0.62
N VAL A 803 35.32 4.14 0.73
CA VAL A 803 33.96 3.57 0.76
C VAL A 803 33.24 3.90 2.09
N GLY A 804 33.97 3.88 3.21
CA GLY A 804 33.46 4.22 4.54
C GLY A 804 32.90 3.03 5.34
N GLN A 805 32.17 3.34 6.42
CA GLN A 805 31.64 2.32 7.33
C GLN A 805 30.52 1.49 6.68
N GLN A 806 30.66 0.16 6.71
CA GLN A 806 29.60 -0.77 6.33
C GLN A 806 28.73 -1.07 7.55
N SER A 807 27.46 -0.67 7.49
CA SER A 807 26.47 -0.97 8.54
C SER A 807 25.68 -2.22 8.18
N VAL A 808 25.51 -3.12 9.14
CA VAL A 808 24.67 -4.31 9.00
C VAL A 808 23.64 -4.33 10.12
N GLY A 809 22.35 -4.38 9.75
CA GLY A 809 21.24 -4.30 10.71
C GLY A 809 21.24 -3.02 11.55
N GLY A 810 21.73 -1.89 11.00
CA GLY A 810 21.80 -0.59 11.67
C GLY A 810 22.96 -0.41 12.66
N SER A 811 23.79 -1.42 12.85
CA SER A 811 25.02 -1.36 13.66
C SER A 811 26.26 -1.62 12.81
N ARG A 812 27.45 -1.47 13.40
CA ARG A 812 28.70 -1.98 12.81
C ARG A 812 28.66 -3.50 12.70
N ALA A 813 29.61 -4.09 11.96
CA ALA A 813 29.65 -5.52 11.71
C ALA A 813 29.58 -6.32 13.04
N PRO A 814 28.59 -7.23 13.21
CA PRO A 814 28.46 -8.03 14.42
C PRO A 814 29.60 -9.06 14.51
N ASP A 815 29.76 -9.64 15.70
CA ASP A 815 30.73 -10.73 15.92
C ASP A 815 30.17 -12.04 15.37
N GLY A 816 30.73 -12.51 14.24
CA GLY A 816 30.41 -13.81 13.65
C GLY A 816 31.14 -14.98 14.31
N PHE A 817 32.19 -14.70 15.07
CA PHE A 817 32.97 -15.65 15.85
C PHE A 817 33.00 -15.23 17.33
N ILE A 818 33.54 -16.11 18.19
CA ILE A 818 33.65 -15.85 19.63
C ILE A 818 34.45 -14.55 19.86
N ASP A 819 33.75 -13.51 20.35
CA ASP A 819 34.25 -12.16 20.65
C ASP A 819 34.96 -11.45 19.48
N ARG A 820 34.70 -11.83 18.22
CA ARG A 820 35.30 -11.15 17.05
C ARG A 820 34.49 -11.33 15.77
N SER A 821 34.66 -10.41 14.85
CA SER A 821 34.01 -10.43 13.53
C SER A 821 34.61 -11.47 12.58
N LEU A 822 35.95 -11.51 12.47
CA LEU A 822 36.70 -12.42 11.62
C LEU A 822 37.92 -13.00 12.35
N PRO A 823 38.41 -14.20 11.96
CA PRO A 823 39.58 -14.82 12.57
C PRO A 823 40.89 -14.03 12.43
N HIS A 824 40.96 -13.15 11.42
CA HIS A 824 42.11 -12.29 11.14
C HIS A 824 42.30 -11.17 12.17
N PHE A 825 41.29 -10.89 13.00
CA PHE A 825 41.37 -9.88 14.04
C PHE A 825 41.54 -10.52 15.43
N PRO A 826 42.24 -9.83 16.36
CA PRO A 826 42.30 -10.24 17.76
C PRO A 826 40.91 -10.34 18.39
N ARG A 827 40.78 -11.24 19.38
CA ARG A 827 39.55 -11.35 20.19
C ARG A 827 39.28 -10.03 20.92
N LYS A 828 38.00 -9.67 21.04
CA LYS A 828 37.49 -8.43 21.65
C LYS A 828 37.95 -7.13 20.97
N SER A 829 38.52 -7.22 19.76
CA SER A 829 38.91 -6.03 19.01
C SER A 829 37.70 -5.23 18.55
N LYS A 830 37.64 -3.96 18.94
CA LYS A 830 36.59 -2.99 18.55
C LYS A 830 37.09 -1.91 17.59
N THR A 831 38.27 -2.11 17.01
CA THR A 831 38.86 -1.13 16.08
C THR A 831 37.98 -0.92 14.84
N PRO A 832 38.07 0.24 14.16
CA PRO A 832 37.26 0.51 12.97
C PRO A 832 37.38 -0.59 11.89
N ALA A 833 38.60 -0.98 11.53
CA ALA A 833 38.87 -2.01 10.52
C ALA A 833 38.30 -3.39 10.92
N ALA A 834 38.40 -3.76 12.21
CA ALA A 834 37.87 -5.03 12.69
C ALA A 834 36.33 -5.11 12.63
N LYS A 835 35.63 -3.99 12.50
CA LYS A 835 34.16 -3.93 12.53
C LYS A 835 33.59 -3.29 11.26
N GLY A 836 34.28 -3.42 10.13
CA GLY A 836 33.75 -3.11 8.81
C GLY A 836 33.91 -1.67 8.32
N PHE A 837 34.86 -0.90 8.87
CA PHE A 837 35.26 0.35 8.21
C PHE A 837 36.18 0.06 7.03
N VAL A 838 35.78 0.50 5.84
CA VAL A 838 36.54 0.33 4.59
C VAL A 838 37.25 1.64 4.25
N ALA A 839 38.57 1.66 4.42
CA ALA A 839 39.40 2.85 4.20
C ALA A 839 39.80 3.02 2.73
N ASN A 840 39.86 1.91 2.01
CA ASN A 840 40.13 1.89 0.58
C ASN A 840 38.93 2.38 -0.24
N SER A 841 39.21 2.89 -1.44
CA SER A 841 38.20 3.21 -2.44
C SER A 841 38.07 2.07 -3.44
N PHE A 842 37.05 2.11 -4.30
CA PHE A 842 36.94 1.12 -5.39
C PHE A 842 38.11 1.20 -6.37
N TYR A 843 38.67 2.40 -6.59
CA TYR A 843 39.86 2.58 -7.42
C TYR A 843 41.11 1.93 -6.82
N SER A 844 41.36 2.13 -5.50
CA SER A 844 42.54 1.54 -4.86
C SER A 844 42.46 0.02 -4.71
N GLY A 845 41.25 -0.54 -4.77
CA GLY A 845 40.97 -1.95 -4.50
C GLY A 845 40.76 -2.24 -3.02
N LEU A 846 39.84 -3.15 -2.72
CA LEU A 846 39.50 -3.55 -1.35
C LEU A 846 40.42 -4.69 -0.88
N SER A 847 40.84 -4.63 0.38
CA SER A 847 41.48 -5.79 1.02
C SER A 847 40.49 -6.94 1.24
N ALA A 848 40.98 -8.16 1.46
CA ALA A 848 40.11 -9.33 1.62
C ALA A 848 39.09 -9.18 2.79
N THR A 849 39.50 -8.58 3.91
CA THR A 849 38.62 -8.34 5.06
C THR A 849 37.60 -7.24 4.78
N GLU A 850 38.01 -6.15 4.12
CA GLU A 850 37.12 -5.08 3.68
C GLU A 850 36.09 -5.56 2.66
N PHE A 851 36.51 -6.36 1.68
CA PHE A 851 35.65 -6.96 0.67
C PHE A 851 34.55 -7.82 1.31
N PHE A 852 34.91 -8.63 2.31
CA PHE A 852 33.94 -9.44 3.05
C PHE A 852 32.90 -8.58 3.76
N PHE A 853 33.32 -7.53 4.48
CA PHE A 853 32.39 -6.62 5.17
C PHE A 853 31.51 -5.83 4.19
N HIS A 854 32.06 -5.40 3.05
CA HIS A 854 31.29 -4.75 2.00
C HIS A 854 30.23 -5.68 1.41
N THR A 855 30.61 -6.93 1.13
CA THR A 855 29.68 -7.97 0.63
C THR A 855 28.55 -8.24 1.62
N MET A 856 28.85 -8.23 2.93
CA MET A 856 27.84 -8.41 3.98
C MET A 856 26.77 -7.30 3.94
N GLY A 857 27.20 -6.04 3.85
CA GLY A 857 26.29 -4.89 3.70
C GLY A 857 25.49 -4.92 2.39
N GLY A 858 26.15 -5.28 1.28
CA GLY A 858 25.49 -5.42 -0.03
C GLY A 858 24.41 -6.51 -0.04
N ARG A 859 24.68 -7.67 0.59
CA ARG A 859 23.72 -8.78 0.65
C ARG A 859 22.48 -8.44 1.48
N GLU A 860 22.63 -7.67 2.56
CA GLU A 860 21.49 -7.18 3.33
C GLU A 860 20.55 -6.34 2.45
N GLY A 861 21.08 -5.39 1.67
CA GLY A 861 20.28 -4.57 0.76
C GLY A 861 19.54 -5.37 -0.32
N LEU A 862 20.19 -6.41 -0.87
CA LEU A 862 19.57 -7.31 -1.86
C LEU A 862 18.42 -8.13 -1.24
N VAL A 863 18.63 -8.69 -0.05
CA VAL A 863 17.61 -9.47 0.66
C VAL A 863 16.45 -8.58 1.11
N ASP A 864 16.75 -7.36 1.58
CA ASP A 864 15.76 -6.36 1.97
C ASP A 864 14.83 -6.04 0.79
N THR A 865 15.38 -5.89 -0.41
CA THR A 865 14.60 -5.69 -1.64
C THR A 865 13.67 -6.87 -1.94
N ALA A 866 14.17 -8.11 -1.83
CA ALA A 866 13.36 -9.31 -2.07
C ALA A 866 12.21 -9.45 -1.07
N VAL A 867 12.45 -9.25 0.23
CA VAL A 867 11.43 -9.39 1.28
C VAL A 867 10.39 -8.26 1.21
N LYS A 868 10.83 -7.01 0.94
CA LYS A 868 9.94 -5.84 0.82
C LYS A 868 8.82 -6.06 -0.17
N THR A 869 9.13 -6.59 -1.36
CA THR A 869 8.16 -6.70 -2.45
C THR A 869 6.91 -7.49 -2.05
N ALA A 870 7.09 -8.57 -1.28
CA ALA A 870 5.99 -9.41 -0.81
C ALA A 870 5.12 -8.71 0.25
N ASP A 871 5.76 -8.10 1.25
CA ASP A 871 5.05 -7.46 2.37
C ASP A 871 4.30 -6.19 1.93
N THR A 872 4.96 -5.36 1.12
CA THR A 872 4.40 -4.10 0.60
C THR A 872 3.29 -4.35 -0.40
N GLY A 873 3.44 -5.34 -1.29
CA GLY A 873 2.38 -5.76 -2.21
C GLY A 873 1.15 -6.30 -1.47
N TYR A 874 1.34 -7.05 -0.37
CA TYR A 874 0.24 -7.50 0.47
C TYR A 874 -0.46 -6.33 1.18
N MET A 875 0.31 -5.38 1.71
CA MET A 875 -0.21 -4.16 2.35
C MET A 875 -1.03 -3.31 1.36
N ALA A 876 -0.47 -2.99 0.19
CA ALA A 876 -1.14 -2.21 -0.85
C ALA A 876 -2.44 -2.88 -1.30
N ARG A 877 -2.44 -4.20 -1.48
CA ARG A 877 -3.66 -4.96 -1.81
C ARG A 877 -4.74 -4.84 -0.72
N ARG A 878 -4.36 -4.88 0.55
CA ARG A 878 -5.31 -4.72 1.67
C ARG A 878 -5.91 -3.32 1.72
N LEU A 879 -5.08 -2.30 1.51
CA LEU A 879 -5.53 -0.91 1.43
C LEU A 879 -6.49 -0.72 0.27
N SER A 880 -6.14 -1.22 -0.92
CA SER A 880 -7.01 -1.13 -2.10
C SER A 880 -8.36 -1.80 -1.85
N LYS A 881 -8.40 -2.98 -1.22
CA LYS A 881 -9.67 -3.63 -0.87
C LYS A 881 -10.49 -2.92 0.20
N GLY A 882 -9.86 -2.11 1.05
CA GLY A 882 -10.56 -1.34 2.07
C GLY A 882 -11.11 0.01 1.56
N LEU A 883 -10.56 0.52 0.46
CA LEU A 883 -10.84 1.87 -0.04
C LEU A 883 -11.41 1.89 -1.48
N GLU A 884 -11.54 0.74 -2.15
CA GLU A 884 -11.97 0.68 -3.56
C GLU A 884 -13.36 1.26 -3.83
N ASP A 885 -14.25 1.20 -2.84
CA ASP A 885 -15.64 1.65 -2.98
C ASP A 885 -15.83 3.16 -2.75
N LEU A 886 -14.78 3.88 -2.31
CA LEU A 886 -14.90 5.31 -1.99
C LEU A 886 -14.78 6.17 -3.24
N CYS A 887 -15.85 6.92 -3.52
CA CYS A 887 -15.97 7.80 -4.66
C CYS A 887 -16.51 9.17 -4.24
N VAL A 888 -16.07 10.22 -4.94
CA VAL A 888 -16.64 11.57 -4.81
C VAL A 888 -17.96 11.63 -5.56
N GLN A 889 -19.04 11.98 -4.88
CA GLN A 889 -20.36 12.14 -5.48
C GLN A 889 -20.58 13.57 -6.01
N TYR A 890 -21.63 13.77 -6.80
CA TYR A 890 -21.95 15.07 -7.39
C TYR A 890 -22.28 16.17 -6.37
N ASP A 891 -22.64 15.79 -5.14
CA ASP A 891 -22.81 16.71 -4.00
C ASP A 891 -21.48 17.10 -3.32
N ASN A 892 -20.34 16.70 -3.89
CA ASN A 892 -18.97 16.86 -3.36
C ASN A 892 -18.66 16.07 -2.08
N THR A 893 -19.56 15.17 -1.66
CA THR A 893 -19.30 14.27 -0.53
C THR A 893 -18.54 13.03 -0.98
N VAL A 894 -17.75 12.45 -0.09
CA VAL A 894 -17.10 11.16 -0.32
C VAL A 894 -17.95 10.09 0.35
N GLN A 895 -18.51 9.19 -0.47
CA GLN A 895 -19.42 8.14 -0.01
C GLN A 895 -18.85 6.75 -0.29
N ASP A 896 -19.23 5.80 0.55
CA ASP A 896 -19.06 4.38 0.27
C ASP A 896 -20.15 3.83 -0.65
N ALA A 897 -20.03 2.57 -1.09
CA ALA A 897 -21.03 1.91 -1.93
C ALA A 897 -22.40 1.72 -1.24
N GLY A 898 -22.47 1.83 0.10
CA GLY A 898 -23.70 1.75 0.88
C GLY A 898 -24.43 3.10 1.03
N GLY A 899 -23.84 4.20 0.53
CA GLY A 899 -24.35 5.57 0.72
C GLY A 899 -23.95 6.19 2.06
N GLY A 900 -23.05 5.56 2.82
CA GLY A 900 -22.44 6.11 4.02
C GLY A 900 -21.45 7.21 3.67
N ILE A 901 -21.64 8.40 4.24
CA ILE A 901 -20.73 9.54 4.06
C ILE A 901 -19.49 9.32 4.94
N VAL A 902 -18.30 9.34 4.32
CA VAL A 902 -17.00 9.28 5.01
C VAL A 902 -16.45 10.69 5.23
N GLN A 903 -16.57 11.56 4.22
CA GLN A 903 -16.19 12.98 4.29
C GLN A 903 -17.29 13.82 3.64
N PHE A 904 -17.64 14.95 4.26
CA PHE A 904 -18.60 15.90 3.67
C PHE A 904 -17.99 16.68 2.51
N LEU A 905 -16.70 16.95 2.59
CA LEU A 905 -15.90 17.55 1.54
C LEU A 905 -14.57 16.81 1.49
N TYR A 906 -14.12 16.45 0.30
CA TYR A 906 -12.86 15.74 0.15
C TYR A 906 -11.70 16.56 0.71
N GLY A 907 -10.92 16.00 1.64
CA GLY A 907 -9.74 16.67 2.20
C GLY A 907 -10.02 17.96 2.97
N ASP A 908 -11.27 18.24 3.34
CA ASP A 908 -11.77 19.50 3.90
C ASP A 908 -11.60 20.74 3.00
N ASP A 909 -11.00 20.60 1.80
CA ASP A 909 -10.77 21.68 0.82
C ASP A 909 -11.46 21.44 -0.54
N GLY A 910 -11.81 20.19 -0.86
CA GLY A 910 -12.48 19.80 -2.10
C GLY A 910 -11.57 19.84 -3.33
N LEU A 911 -10.24 19.81 -3.15
CA LEU A 911 -9.28 20.04 -4.23
C LEU A 911 -8.53 18.75 -4.64
N ASP A 912 -8.07 18.69 -5.89
CA ASP A 912 -7.32 17.54 -6.44
C ASP A 912 -5.80 17.66 -6.16
N PRO A 913 -5.19 16.71 -5.42
CA PRO A 913 -3.75 16.66 -5.16
C PRO A 913 -2.88 16.64 -6.43
N ALA A 914 -3.38 16.09 -7.55
CA ALA A 914 -2.64 15.95 -8.79
C ALA A 914 -2.35 17.30 -9.49
N ILE A 915 -3.18 18.32 -9.24
CA ILE A 915 -3.18 19.61 -9.95
C ILE A 915 -2.58 20.74 -9.07
N MET A 916 -2.14 20.42 -7.86
CA MET A 916 -1.59 21.38 -6.89
C MET A 916 -0.26 21.98 -7.33
N GLU A 917 -0.16 23.32 -7.32
CA GLU A 917 1.03 24.04 -7.78
C GLU A 917 2.11 24.20 -6.72
N GLY A 918 1.73 24.54 -5.50
CA GLY A 918 2.65 24.92 -4.45
C GLY A 918 3.29 23.74 -3.72
N LYS A 919 4.38 24.04 -3.02
CA LYS A 919 4.99 23.16 -2.02
C LYS A 919 4.03 22.99 -0.84
N ALA A 920 4.05 21.83 -0.18
CA ALA A 920 3.14 21.48 0.91
C ALA A 920 1.63 21.45 0.56
N GLY A 921 1.26 21.36 -0.72
CA GLY A 921 -0.14 21.19 -1.13
C GLY A 921 -0.92 22.49 -1.31
N VAL A 922 -0.24 23.65 -1.36
CA VAL A 922 -0.90 24.93 -1.66
C VAL A 922 -1.44 24.93 -3.10
N PRO A 923 -2.67 25.41 -3.34
CA PRO A 923 -3.31 25.34 -4.65
C PRO A 923 -2.57 26.13 -5.73
N LEU A 924 -2.09 27.34 -5.42
CA LEU A 924 -1.46 28.26 -6.38
C LEU A 924 -0.08 28.72 -5.90
N ASN A 925 0.80 29.03 -6.87
CA ASN A 925 2.06 29.75 -6.61
C ASN A 925 1.88 31.21 -7.05
N PHE A 926 1.58 32.10 -6.09
CA PHE A 926 1.25 33.50 -6.36
C PHE A 926 2.42 34.28 -6.97
N ASP A 927 3.64 34.11 -6.46
CA ASP A 927 4.84 34.81 -6.98
C ASP A 927 5.03 34.53 -8.48
N ARG A 928 4.94 33.25 -8.88
CA ARG A 928 5.09 32.84 -10.28
C ARG A 928 3.97 33.39 -11.16
N LEU A 929 2.72 33.27 -10.71
CA LEU A 929 1.56 33.75 -11.47
C LEU A 929 1.64 35.26 -11.68
N PHE A 930 2.08 35.99 -10.65
CA PHE A 930 2.29 37.41 -10.73
C PHE A 930 3.37 37.79 -11.75
N MET A 931 4.50 37.07 -11.76
CA MET A 931 5.54 37.24 -12.79
C MET A 931 5.02 36.98 -14.20
N LYS A 932 4.20 35.93 -14.38
CA LYS A 932 3.57 35.64 -15.67
C LYS A 932 2.68 36.78 -16.14
N VAL A 933 1.84 37.32 -15.26
CA VAL A 933 0.91 38.39 -15.62
C VAL A 933 1.66 39.67 -15.95
N LYS A 934 2.67 40.05 -15.16
CA LYS A 934 3.57 41.18 -15.47
C LYS A 934 4.28 41.04 -16.81
N ALA A 935 4.64 39.81 -17.20
CA ALA A 935 5.31 39.56 -18.46
C ALA A 935 4.35 39.52 -19.67
N THR A 936 3.10 39.10 -19.46
CA THR A 936 2.08 38.98 -20.52
C THR A 936 1.40 40.32 -20.81
N CYS A 937 1.14 41.12 -19.75
CA CYS A 937 0.55 42.45 -19.85
C CYS A 937 1.67 43.49 -19.68
N GLY A 938 2.23 43.95 -20.80
CA GLY A 938 3.23 45.03 -20.80
C GLY A 938 2.65 46.33 -20.24
N ALA A 939 3.45 47.07 -19.47
CA ALA A 939 3.05 48.30 -18.78
C ALA A 939 3.40 49.58 -19.56
N GLU A 940 3.58 49.48 -20.89
CA GLU A 940 4.14 50.58 -21.69
C GLU A 940 3.16 51.76 -21.90
N GLU A 941 1.85 51.56 -21.70
CA GLU A 941 0.80 52.58 -21.91
C GLU A 941 -0.08 52.86 -20.67
N ASP A 942 -0.02 52.05 -19.60
CA ASP A 942 -0.93 52.11 -18.45
C ASP A 942 -0.32 52.86 -17.23
N GLU A 943 -1.15 53.62 -16.49
CA GLU A 943 -0.73 54.25 -15.22
C GLU A 943 -0.57 53.20 -14.09
N TYR A 944 0.45 53.41 -13.23
CA TYR A 944 0.72 52.56 -12.08
C TYR A 944 -0.16 52.96 -10.88
N LEU A 945 -0.70 51.96 -10.18
CA LEU A 945 -1.57 52.16 -9.01
C LEU A 945 -0.79 52.55 -7.75
N SER A 946 -1.42 53.34 -6.88
CA SER A 946 -0.90 53.60 -5.52
C SER A 946 -1.15 52.40 -4.57
N PRO A 947 -0.40 52.26 -3.46
CA PRO A 947 -0.63 51.21 -2.46
C PRO A 947 -2.07 51.15 -1.91
N SER A 948 -2.69 52.32 -1.75
CA SER A 948 -4.06 52.47 -1.27
C SER A 948 -5.07 52.01 -2.33
N ASP A 949 -4.83 52.35 -3.60
CA ASP A 949 -5.69 51.94 -4.71
C ASP A 949 -5.65 50.44 -4.94
N ILE A 950 -4.48 49.81 -4.81
CA ILE A 950 -4.34 48.34 -4.87
C ILE A 950 -5.22 47.69 -3.80
N SER A 951 -5.19 48.18 -2.56
CA SER A 951 -5.98 47.62 -1.47
C SER A 951 -7.49 47.81 -1.69
N ASN A 952 -7.90 48.98 -2.18
CA ASN A 952 -9.29 49.31 -2.47
C ASN A 952 -9.85 48.48 -3.63
N ILE A 953 -9.10 48.34 -4.72
CA ILE A 953 -9.48 47.55 -5.90
C ILE A 953 -9.62 46.07 -5.50
N VAL A 954 -8.67 45.53 -4.72
CA VAL A 954 -8.74 44.14 -4.22
C VAL A 954 -9.99 43.92 -3.38
N GLN A 955 -10.29 44.81 -2.43
CA GLN A 955 -11.50 44.68 -1.60
C GLN A 955 -12.78 44.78 -2.46
N SER A 956 -12.84 45.72 -3.39
CA SER A 956 -13.99 45.91 -4.28
C SER A 956 -14.24 44.69 -5.18
N LEU A 957 -13.18 44.09 -5.73
CA LEU A 957 -13.27 42.92 -6.60
C LEU A 957 -13.64 41.65 -5.82
N LEU A 958 -13.11 41.48 -4.62
CA LEU A 958 -13.49 40.39 -3.72
C LEU A 958 -14.97 40.53 -3.27
N LEU A 959 -15.44 41.75 -3.02
CA LEU A 959 -16.85 42.03 -2.66
C LEU A 959 -17.81 41.82 -3.84
N LYS A 960 -17.46 42.26 -5.06
CA LYS A 960 -18.27 41.97 -6.28
C LYS A 960 -18.47 40.47 -6.50
N HIS A 961 -17.46 39.68 -6.15
CA HIS A 961 -17.48 38.22 -6.24
C HIS A 961 -18.14 37.54 -5.03
N ASN A 962 -18.59 38.28 -3.99
CA ASN A 962 -19.31 37.67 -2.87
C ASN A 962 -20.77 37.34 -3.21
N GLY A 963 -21.43 38.10 -4.09
CA GLY A 963 -22.87 37.92 -4.37
C GLY A 963 -23.24 36.68 -5.19
N THR A 964 -22.28 36.04 -5.86
CA THR A 964 -22.49 34.87 -6.74
C THR A 964 -21.67 33.63 -6.35
N LEU A 965 -20.79 33.71 -5.34
CA LEU A 965 -19.82 32.66 -4.98
C LEU A 965 -19.87 32.19 -3.51
N ASP A 966 -21.03 32.24 -2.85
CA ASP A 966 -21.23 31.54 -1.57
C ASP A 966 -21.04 30.02 -1.79
N GLY A 967 -19.81 29.54 -1.58
CA GLY A 967 -19.43 28.12 -1.67
C GLY A 967 -18.31 27.77 -2.66
N ILE A 968 -17.75 28.72 -3.43
CA ILE A 968 -16.76 28.40 -4.48
C ILE A 968 -15.29 28.60 -4.04
N CYS A 969 -15.00 29.59 -3.19
CA CYS A 969 -13.63 29.86 -2.70
C CYS A 969 -13.56 29.75 -1.18
N SER A 970 -12.55 29.04 -0.66
CA SER A 970 -12.34 28.94 0.79
C SER A 970 -11.95 30.29 1.40
N GLU A 971 -12.38 30.54 2.64
CA GLU A 971 -11.95 31.73 3.38
C GLU A 971 -10.43 31.80 3.58
N SER A 972 -9.79 30.63 3.74
CA SER A 972 -8.33 30.51 3.87
C SER A 972 -7.61 31.00 2.61
N PHE A 973 -8.13 30.66 1.42
CA PHE A 973 -7.57 31.10 0.15
C PHE A 973 -7.70 32.62 -0.02
N ARG A 974 -8.86 33.18 0.30
CA ARG A 974 -9.10 34.64 0.25
C ARG A 974 -8.14 35.40 1.16
N LYS A 975 -7.95 34.94 2.40
CA LYS A 975 -6.99 35.53 3.36
C LYS A 975 -5.54 35.45 2.86
N SER A 976 -5.16 34.33 2.25
CA SER A 976 -3.82 34.15 1.68
C SER A 976 -3.58 35.09 0.49
N LEU A 977 -4.56 35.22 -0.41
CA LEU A 977 -4.50 36.14 -1.56
C LEU A 977 -4.43 37.60 -1.12
N SER A 978 -5.25 38.01 -0.13
CA SER A 978 -5.21 39.37 0.41
C SER A 978 -3.90 39.66 1.13
N SER A 979 -3.35 38.69 1.87
CA SER A 979 -2.04 38.82 2.52
C SER A 979 -0.94 39.03 1.48
N PHE A 980 -0.92 38.22 0.41
CA PHE A 980 0.07 38.33 -0.65
C PHE A 980 0.04 39.70 -1.34
N LEU A 981 -1.15 40.19 -1.70
CA LEU A 981 -1.30 41.50 -2.33
C LEU A 981 -0.97 42.64 -1.36
N GLY A 982 -1.31 42.49 -0.08
CA GLY A 982 -0.89 43.40 0.98
C GLY A 982 0.64 43.47 1.13
N ASP A 983 1.34 42.34 1.02
CA ASP A 983 2.80 42.30 1.05
C ASP A 983 3.43 42.97 -0.19
N GLN A 984 2.82 42.84 -1.37
CA GLN A 984 3.27 43.59 -2.56
C GLN A 984 3.05 45.10 -2.41
N ALA A 985 1.91 45.52 -1.86
CA ALA A 985 1.63 46.92 -1.58
C ALA A 985 2.62 47.51 -0.55
N LYS A 986 2.92 46.77 0.52
CA LYS A 986 3.96 47.13 1.51
C LYS A 986 5.34 47.21 0.89
N ARG A 987 5.72 46.30 -0.01
CA ARG A 987 7.01 46.38 -0.72
C ARG A 987 7.13 47.65 -1.55
N LEU A 988 6.06 48.05 -2.22
CA LEU A 988 6.01 49.29 -2.98
C LEU A 988 6.13 50.50 -2.05
N GLU A 989 5.41 50.51 -0.93
CA GLU A 989 5.49 51.56 0.09
C GLU A 989 6.90 51.66 0.71
N CYS A 990 7.54 50.54 1.05
CA CYS A 990 8.91 50.51 1.54
C CYS A 990 9.91 51.01 0.50
N LEU A 991 9.74 50.63 -0.78
CA LEU A 991 10.61 51.11 -1.85
C LEU A 991 10.47 52.61 -2.09
N MET A 992 9.25 53.16 -2.01
CA MET A 992 9.04 54.61 -2.07
C MET A 992 9.79 55.30 -0.91
N LYS A 993 9.65 54.80 0.33
CA LYS A 993 10.33 55.35 1.51
C LYS A 993 11.87 55.19 1.49
N LEU A 994 12.39 54.09 0.95
CA LEU A 994 13.83 53.84 0.81
C LEU A 994 14.47 54.75 -0.23
N VAL A 995 13.77 55.00 -1.35
CA VAL A 995 14.25 55.90 -2.41
C VAL A 995 14.24 57.37 -1.92
N ASP A 996 13.40 57.69 -0.93
CA ASP A 996 13.34 58.99 -0.25
C ASP A 996 14.43 59.19 0.84
N GLY A 997 15.33 58.21 1.05
CA GLY A 997 16.50 58.35 1.94
C GLY A 997 16.22 58.10 3.42
N VAL A 998 15.11 57.45 3.79
CA VAL A 998 14.81 57.06 5.16
C VAL A 998 15.51 55.72 5.49
N GLU A 999 16.31 55.67 6.55
CA GLU A 999 16.91 54.43 7.05
C GLU A 999 15.83 53.52 7.65
N VAL A 1000 15.50 52.43 6.94
CA VAL A 1000 14.57 51.40 7.42
C VAL A 1000 15.39 50.22 7.94
N GLU A 1001 15.58 50.15 9.26
CA GLU A 1001 16.37 49.08 9.88
C GLU A 1001 15.63 47.73 9.96
N ASN A 1002 14.28 47.68 9.90
CA ASN A 1002 13.48 46.43 9.91
C ASN A 1002 12.08 46.57 9.27
N PHE A 1003 11.57 45.48 8.68
CA PHE A 1003 10.28 45.40 7.98
C PHE A 1003 9.03 45.59 8.88
N ASP A 1004 9.14 45.40 10.19
CA ASP A 1004 7.99 45.35 11.12
C ASP A 1004 7.69 46.65 11.88
N ASN A 1005 8.59 47.64 11.90
CA ASN A 1005 8.46 48.88 12.70
C ASN A 1005 8.20 50.12 11.84
N ILE A 1006 7.16 50.09 11.00
CA ILE A 1006 6.75 51.25 10.17
C ILE A 1006 5.47 51.86 10.74
N LYS A 1007 5.55 52.45 11.93
CA LYS A 1007 4.53 53.38 12.44
C LYS A 1007 5.24 54.60 13.00
N ASN A 1008 4.91 55.76 12.45
CA ASN A 1008 5.23 57.12 12.92
C ASN A 1008 6.48 57.77 12.29
N VAL A 1009 6.35 58.30 11.08
CA VAL A 1009 6.90 59.63 10.74
C VAL A 1009 5.97 60.29 9.71
N GLU A 1010 5.16 61.24 10.16
CA GLU A 1010 4.51 62.23 9.28
C GLU A 1010 5.51 63.35 8.98
N GLY A 1011 5.65 63.70 7.70
CA GLY A 1011 6.23 64.98 7.28
C GLY A 1011 7.56 64.89 6.55
N ARG A 1012 7.50 64.91 5.21
CA ARG A 1012 8.21 65.87 4.34
C ARG A 1012 7.66 65.76 2.92
N THR A 1013 6.92 66.79 2.54
CA THR A 1013 6.34 67.01 1.21
C THR A 1013 7.43 67.36 0.21
N GLY A 1014 7.68 66.47 -0.75
CA GLY A 1014 8.59 66.74 -1.87
C GLY A 1014 9.00 65.49 -2.64
N ILE A 1015 8.05 64.63 -3.03
CA ILE A 1015 8.34 63.47 -3.89
C ILE A 1015 8.80 63.99 -5.25
N SER A 1016 10.02 63.65 -5.69
CA SER A 1016 10.43 63.96 -7.04
C SER A 1016 9.70 63.02 -8.02
N LYS A 1017 9.02 63.57 -9.05
CA LYS A 1017 8.30 62.75 -10.06
C LYS A 1017 9.19 61.70 -10.74
N ASN A 1018 10.52 61.86 -10.72
CA ASN A 1018 11.46 60.90 -11.28
C ASN A 1018 11.75 59.72 -10.34
N THR A 1019 11.85 59.94 -9.03
CA THR A 1019 12.05 58.87 -8.03
C THR A 1019 10.82 57.97 -7.92
N GLU A 1020 9.63 58.58 -7.95
CA GLU A 1020 8.36 57.87 -7.98
C GLU A 1020 8.22 56.99 -9.23
N LYS A 1021 8.56 57.53 -10.41
CA LYS A 1021 8.61 56.76 -11.66
C LYS A 1021 9.58 55.59 -11.61
N ILE A 1022 10.71 55.71 -10.91
CA ILE A 1022 11.68 54.61 -10.76
C ILE A 1022 11.13 53.52 -9.83
N ALA A 1023 10.57 53.90 -8.68
CA ALA A 1023 9.95 52.95 -7.74
C ALA A 1023 8.76 52.20 -8.39
N GLN A 1024 7.95 52.93 -9.16
CA GLN A 1024 6.85 52.38 -9.96
C GLN A 1024 7.35 51.48 -11.10
N LYS A 1025 8.44 51.79 -11.79
CA LYS A 1025 9.02 50.88 -12.80
C LYS A 1025 9.58 49.59 -12.21
N VAL A 1026 10.10 49.62 -10.98
CA VAL A 1026 10.68 48.44 -10.33
C VAL A 1026 9.62 47.53 -9.72
N SER A 1027 8.65 48.10 -9.01
CA SER A 1027 7.69 47.35 -8.20
C SER A 1027 6.22 47.60 -8.52
N GLY A 1028 5.92 48.62 -9.33
CA GLY A 1028 4.58 49.06 -9.69
C GLY A 1028 3.72 47.97 -10.30
N ILE A 1029 2.41 48.18 -10.16
CA ILE A 1029 1.35 47.29 -10.62
C ILE A 1029 0.35 48.15 -11.39
N THR A 1030 -0.02 47.72 -12.59
CA THR A 1030 -1.10 48.38 -13.35
C THR A 1030 -2.45 47.76 -12.99
N GLU A 1031 -3.55 48.50 -13.18
CA GLU A 1031 -4.91 48.00 -12.91
C GLU A 1031 -5.20 46.72 -13.71
N LYS A 1032 -4.89 46.73 -15.00
CA LYS A 1032 -5.05 45.58 -15.90
C LYS A 1032 -4.27 44.35 -15.44
N GLN A 1033 -3.03 44.53 -14.95
CA GLN A 1033 -2.26 43.42 -14.39
C GLN A 1033 -2.92 42.85 -13.14
N LEU A 1034 -3.42 43.70 -12.25
CA LEU A 1034 -4.11 43.26 -11.03
C LEU A 1034 -5.40 42.51 -11.34
N GLU A 1035 -6.21 43.00 -12.28
CA GLU A 1035 -7.45 42.34 -12.72
C GLU A 1035 -7.18 40.98 -13.36
N VAL A 1036 -6.23 40.91 -14.30
CA VAL A 1036 -5.86 39.65 -14.98
C VAL A 1036 -5.28 38.64 -13.98
N PHE A 1037 -4.50 39.11 -13.01
CA PHE A 1037 -3.97 38.26 -11.94
C PHE A 1037 -5.08 37.67 -11.07
N LEU A 1038 -5.99 38.51 -10.56
CA LEU A 1038 -7.11 38.05 -9.74
C LEU A 1038 -8.00 37.06 -10.48
N LYS A 1039 -8.37 37.39 -11.72
CA LYS A 1039 -9.17 36.49 -12.58
C LYS A 1039 -8.46 35.15 -12.81
N THR A 1040 -7.17 35.19 -13.15
CA THR A 1040 -6.38 33.96 -13.36
C THR A 1040 -6.28 33.12 -12.09
N CYS A 1041 -6.12 33.74 -10.92
CA CYS A 1041 -6.10 33.04 -9.64
C CYS A 1041 -7.44 32.37 -9.32
N LEU A 1042 -8.56 33.06 -9.55
CA LEU A 1042 -9.90 32.51 -9.32
C LEU A 1042 -10.21 31.36 -10.29
N ASP A 1043 -10.00 31.55 -11.59
CA ASP A 1043 -10.25 30.54 -12.62
C ASP A 1043 -9.43 29.26 -12.36
N ARG A 1044 -8.15 29.41 -12.02
CA ARG A 1044 -7.28 28.27 -11.68
C ARG A 1044 -7.67 27.57 -10.39
N TYR A 1045 -8.20 28.30 -9.41
CA TYR A 1045 -8.65 27.69 -8.16
C TYR A 1045 -9.88 26.81 -8.41
N VAL A 1046 -10.85 27.29 -9.19
CA VAL A 1046 -12.06 26.52 -9.55
C VAL A 1046 -11.69 25.26 -10.33
N TRP A 1047 -10.75 25.36 -11.27
CA TRP A 1047 -10.29 24.22 -12.06
C TRP A 1047 -9.56 23.14 -11.25
N LYS A 1048 -9.09 23.45 -10.03
CA LYS A 1048 -8.40 22.49 -9.15
C LYS A 1048 -9.34 21.69 -8.26
N ARG A 1049 -10.65 21.95 -8.32
CA ARG A 1049 -11.62 21.15 -7.58
C ARG A 1049 -11.62 19.72 -8.10
N ILE A 1050 -11.79 18.78 -7.17
CA ILE A 1050 -11.86 17.36 -7.54
C ILE A 1050 -13.12 17.08 -8.37
N GLU A 1051 -12.98 16.32 -9.45
CA GLU A 1051 -14.09 15.97 -10.32
C GLU A 1051 -14.98 14.89 -9.65
N PRO A 1052 -16.31 15.05 -9.66
CA PRO A 1052 -17.24 14.01 -9.23
C PRO A 1052 -17.08 12.73 -10.05
N GLY A 1053 -17.28 11.57 -9.42
CA GLY A 1053 -17.04 10.26 -10.02
C GLY A 1053 -15.61 9.74 -9.85
N THR A 1054 -14.68 10.57 -9.35
CA THR A 1054 -13.29 10.14 -9.12
C THR A 1054 -13.24 9.06 -8.03
N ALA A 1055 -12.61 7.93 -8.34
CA ALA A 1055 -12.37 6.81 -7.42
C ALA A 1055 -11.22 7.11 -6.44
N ILE A 1056 -11.43 8.09 -5.56
CA ILE A 1056 -10.38 8.68 -4.73
C ILE A 1056 -9.81 7.71 -3.70
N GLY A 1057 -10.61 6.74 -3.22
CA GLY A 1057 -10.11 5.73 -2.29
C GLY A 1057 -9.11 4.77 -2.92
N ALA A 1058 -9.32 4.38 -4.19
CA ALA A 1058 -8.37 3.56 -4.93
C ALA A 1058 -7.05 4.32 -5.19
N ILE A 1059 -7.14 5.61 -5.55
CA ILE A 1059 -5.98 6.49 -5.74
C ILE A 1059 -5.21 6.65 -4.41
N GLY A 1060 -5.92 6.96 -3.31
CA GLY A 1060 -5.32 7.09 -1.99
C GLY A 1060 -4.63 5.81 -1.50
N ALA A 1061 -5.24 4.65 -1.73
CA ALA A 1061 -4.65 3.36 -1.39
C ALA A 1061 -3.31 3.13 -2.09
N GLN A 1062 -3.23 3.45 -3.39
CA GLN A 1062 -2.00 3.31 -4.18
C GLN A 1062 -0.94 4.34 -3.78
N SER A 1063 -1.34 5.60 -3.56
CA SER A 1063 -0.45 6.69 -3.13
C SER A 1063 0.21 6.45 -1.77
N ILE A 1064 -0.42 5.66 -0.89
CA ILE A 1064 0.17 5.20 0.39
C ILE A 1064 0.98 3.91 0.21
N GLY A 1065 0.52 3.00 -0.66
CA GLY A 1065 1.15 1.70 -0.91
C GLY A 1065 2.49 1.79 -1.64
N GLU A 1066 2.59 2.65 -2.65
CA GLU A 1066 3.78 2.82 -3.51
C GLU A 1066 5.02 3.31 -2.76
N PRO A 1067 4.97 4.34 -1.90
CA PRO A 1067 6.11 4.73 -1.08
C PRO A 1067 6.56 3.63 -0.11
N GLY A 1068 5.62 2.74 0.28
CA GLY A 1068 5.90 1.56 1.08
C GLY A 1068 6.98 0.66 0.48
N THR A 1069 7.06 0.55 -0.84
CA THR A 1069 8.11 -0.25 -1.52
C THR A 1069 9.47 0.43 -1.50
N GLN A 1070 9.50 1.76 -1.41
CA GLN A 1070 10.71 2.57 -1.42
C GLN A 1070 11.33 2.72 -0.02
N MET A 1071 10.53 2.60 1.04
CA MET A 1071 11.02 2.64 2.42
C MET A 1071 11.78 1.37 2.80
N THR A 1072 12.86 1.52 3.59
CA THR A 1072 13.62 0.39 4.15
C THR A 1072 12.83 -0.36 5.22
N LEU A 1073 12.97 -1.70 5.33
CA LEU A 1073 12.28 -2.48 6.38
C LEU A 1073 12.74 -2.07 7.78
N LYS A 1074 13.97 -1.57 7.91
CA LYS A 1074 14.57 -1.10 9.16
C LYS A 1074 15.40 0.17 8.90
N THR A 1075 14.77 1.34 9.00
CA THR A 1075 15.54 2.56 9.24
C THR A 1075 15.75 2.71 10.75
N PHE A 1076 16.99 2.62 11.20
CA PHE A 1076 17.35 3.07 12.54
C PHE A 1076 17.48 4.58 12.49
N HIS A 1077 16.40 5.27 12.85
CA HIS A 1077 16.48 6.68 13.18
C HIS A 1077 16.25 6.84 14.68
N PHE A 1078 17.29 7.36 15.33
CA PHE A 1078 17.22 7.87 16.67
C PHE A 1078 16.34 9.12 16.66
N ALA A 1079 15.47 9.29 17.64
CA ALA A 1079 14.53 10.41 17.78
C ALA A 1079 15.22 11.76 18.12
N GLY A 1080 16.36 12.04 17.48
CA GLY A 1080 17.32 13.05 17.94
C GLY A 1080 18.10 12.64 19.20
N VAL A 1081 17.81 11.47 19.79
CA VAL A 1081 18.43 10.94 21.00
C VAL A 1081 18.97 9.53 20.74
N ALA A 1082 20.29 9.34 20.85
CA ALA A 1082 21.02 8.15 20.42
C ALA A 1082 20.64 6.81 21.09
N SER A 1083 19.71 6.79 22.06
CA SER A 1083 19.36 5.62 22.87
C SER A 1083 17.99 5.00 22.58
N MET A 1084 17.09 5.70 21.87
CA MET A 1084 15.72 5.24 21.63
C MET A 1084 15.52 4.82 20.17
N ASN A 1085 15.44 3.50 19.96
CA ASN A 1085 15.13 2.90 18.67
C ASN A 1085 13.63 3.02 18.38
N ILE A 1086 13.26 3.78 17.36
CA ILE A 1086 11.87 3.89 16.90
C ILE A 1086 11.65 2.92 15.74
N THR A 1087 10.54 2.17 15.76
CA THR A 1087 10.13 1.41 14.59
C THR A 1087 9.60 2.36 13.51
N GLN A 1088 10.28 2.38 12.37
CA GLN A 1088 9.95 3.22 11.23
C GLN A 1088 9.77 2.38 9.96
N GLY A 1089 9.33 3.02 8.88
CA GLY A 1089 9.11 2.37 7.59
C GLY A 1089 7.86 1.48 7.57
N VAL A 1090 7.94 0.40 6.81
CA VAL A 1090 6.80 -0.49 6.52
C VAL A 1090 6.19 -1.14 7.78
N PRO A 1091 6.97 -1.64 8.76
CA PRO A 1091 6.41 -2.24 9.97
C PRO A 1091 5.51 -1.27 10.75
N ARG A 1092 5.92 0.00 10.85
CA ARG A 1092 5.15 1.01 11.57
C ARG A 1092 3.83 1.33 10.87
N ILE A 1093 3.86 1.46 9.55
CA ILE A 1093 2.65 1.66 8.75
C ILE A 1093 1.70 0.47 8.88
N LYS A 1094 2.24 -0.75 8.91
CA LYS A 1094 1.47 -1.98 9.13
C LYS A 1094 0.79 -1.99 10.52
N GLU A 1095 1.47 -1.53 11.57
CA GLU A 1095 0.86 -1.38 12.90
C GLU A 1095 -0.31 -0.39 12.90
N ILE A 1096 -0.12 0.77 12.26
CA ILE A 1096 -1.12 1.84 12.16
C ILE A 1096 -2.35 1.35 11.39
N ILE A 1097 -2.16 0.80 10.17
CA ILE A 1097 -3.26 0.32 9.32
C ILE A 1097 -4.03 -0.83 9.98
N ASN A 1098 -3.34 -1.71 10.71
CA ASN A 1098 -4.00 -2.82 11.41
C ASN A 1098 -4.77 -2.38 12.66
N GLY A 1099 -4.60 -1.14 13.13
CA GLY A 1099 -5.14 -0.71 14.43
C GLY A 1099 -4.63 -1.60 15.56
N ALA A 1100 -3.34 -1.93 15.55
CA ALA A 1100 -2.76 -2.88 16.49
C ALA A 1100 -2.85 -2.34 17.94
N LYS A 1101 -3.47 -3.10 18.85
CA LYS A 1101 -3.61 -2.72 20.27
C LYS A 1101 -2.30 -2.69 21.03
N ARG A 1102 -1.28 -3.41 20.54
CA ARG A 1102 0.07 -3.47 21.11
C ARG A 1102 1.03 -3.16 19.99
N ILE A 1103 1.77 -2.07 20.15
CA ILE A 1103 2.76 -1.60 19.18
C ILE A 1103 4.16 -1.84 19.73
N SER A 1104 5.12 -1.99 18.82
CA SER A 1104 6.53 -1.94 19.17
C SER A 1104 6.93 -0.50 19.50
N THR A 1105 7.72 -0.33 20.56
CA THR A 1105 8.31 0.95 21.03
C THR A 1105 7.31 2.14 21.12
N PRO A 1106 6.28 2.06 21.99
CA PRO A 1106 5.37 3.18 22.24
C PRO A 1106 6.09 4.32 22.96
N ILE A 1107 6.33 5.44 22.28
CA ILE A 1107 6.96 6.63 22.88
C ILE A 1107 5.90 7.71 23.10
N ILE A 1108 5.86 8.22 24.32
CA ILE A 1108 5.06 9.36 24.75
C ILE A 1108 6.01 10.53 24.97
N THR A 1109 5.82 11.62 24.20
CA THR A 1109 6.52 12.88 24.42
C THR A 1109 5.77 13.66 25.49
N VAL A 1110 6.46 13.97 26.60
CA VAL A 1110 5.92 14.74 27.71
C VAL A 1110 6.63 16.10 27.74
N GLU A 1111 5.85 17.16 27.56
CA GLU A 1111 6.32 18.54 27.74
C GLU A 1111 6.29 18.89 29.23
N LEU A 1112 7.37 19.51 29.71
CA LEU A 1112 7.51 19.92 31.11
C LEU A 1112 7.10 21.38 31.25
N GLU A 1113 6.26 21.70 32.25
CA GLU A 1113 5.87 23.06 32.59
C GLU A 1113 7.10 23.93 32.97
N HIS A 1114 8.00 23.37 33.78
CA HIS A 1114 9.29 23.96 34.10
C HIS A 1114 10.42 23.25 33.32
N ASN A 1115 10.57 23.61 32.05
CA ASN A 1115 11.54 22.99 31.14
C ASN A 1115 12.98 23.50 31.27
N SER A 1116 13.26 24.51 32.09
CA SER A 1116 14.60 25.09 32.29
C SER A 1116 15.42 24.38 33.37
N ASN A 1117 14.78 23.67 34.30
CA ASN A 1117 15.45 23.07 35.45
C ASN A 1117 15.58 21.54 35.31
N VAL A 1118 16.82 21.05 35.20
CA VAL A 1118 17.12 19.60 35.12
C VAL A 1118 16.65 18.84 36.36
N ASN A 1119 16.71 19.45 37.54
CA ASN A 1119 16.33 18.78 38.78
C ASN A 1119 14.82 18.52 38.80
N ALA A 1120 14.00 19.47 38.35
CA ALA A 1120 12.57 19.27 38.20
C ALA A 1120 12.26 18.11 37.23
N ALA A 1121 12.97 18.06 36.09
CA ALA A 1121 12.85 16.97 35.14
C ALA A 1121 13.23 15.60 35.75
N ARG A 1122 14.26 15.55 36.62
CA ARG A 1122 14.68 14.32 37.33
C ARG A 1122 13.65 13.84 38.34
N ILE A 1123 13.03 14.74 39.11
CA ILE A 1123 11.95 14.40 40.05
C ILE A 1123 10.78 13.75 39.30
N ILE A 1124 10.34 14.39 38.21
CA ILE A 1124 9.22 13.90 37.39
C ILE A 1124 9.58 12.55 36.75
N LYS A 1125 10.81 12.40 36.24
CA LYS A 1125 11.33 11.12 35.76
C LYS A 1125 11.23 10.03 36.82
N GLY A 1126 11.68 10.28 38.05
CA GLY A 1126 11.62 9.30 39.14
C GLY A 1126 10.20 8.90 39.56
N ARG A 1127 9.22 9.81 39.38
CA ARG A 1127 7.80 9.52 39.64
C ARG A 1127 7.12 8.69 38.56
N ILE A 1128 7.56 8.80 37.32
CA ILE A 1128 6.95 8.11 36.17
C ILE A 1128 7.65 6.79 35.90
N GLN A 1129 8.98 6.78 35.91
CA GLN A 1129 9.77 5.59 35.64
C GLN A 1129 9.48 4.50 36.67
N LYS A 1130 9.15 3.31 36.18
CA LYS A 1130 8.94 2.13 37.02
C LYS A 1130 10.23 1.78 37.76
N THR A 1131 10.17 1.84 39.08
CA THR A 1131 11.23 1.37 39.96
C THR A 1131 10.76 0.12 40.70
N VAL A 1132 11.60 -0.91 40.71
CA VAL A 1132 11.31 -2.17 41.39
C VAL A 1132 12.05 -2.26 42.72
N LEU A 1133 11.51 -3.03 43.66
CA LEU A 1133 12.08 -3.19 45.00
C LEU A 1133 13.53 -3.66 44.95
N GLY A 1134 13.90 -4.51 43.98
CA GLY A 1134 15.27 -4.97 43.79
C GLY A 1134 16.28 -3.86 43.45
N GLN A 1135 15.84 -2.73 42.87
CA GLN A 1135 16.72 -1.59 42.53
C GLN A 1135 16.99 -0.69 43.74
N VAL A 1136 16.07 -0.64 44.71
CA VAL A 1136 16.17 0.21 45.91
C VAL A 1136 16.52 -0.57 47.17
N ALA A 1137 16.50 -1.91 47.12
CA ALA A 1137 16.86 -2.76 48.25
C ALA A 1137 18.37 -3.03 48.27
N LYS A 1138 19.02 -2.69 49.39
CA LYS A 1138 20.40 -3.07 49.68
C LYS A 1138 20.58 -4.58 49.76
N SER A 1139 19.62 -5.28 50.36
CA SER A 1139 19.62 -6.75 50.44
C SER A 1139 18.25 -7.35 50.74
N ILE A 1140 17.96 -8.52 50.16
CA ILE A 1140 16.79 -9.36 50.45
C ILE A 1140 17.29 -10.73 50.90
N LYS A 1141 17.14 -11.05 52.20
CA LYS A 1141 17.71 -12.25 52.83
C LYS A 1141 16.61 -13.09 53.47
N ILE A 1142 16.77 -14.41 53.44
CA ILE A 1142 15.94 -15.33 54.23
C ILE A 1142 16.60 -15.42 55.61
N VAL A 1143 15.84 -15.18 56.66
CA VAL A 1143 16.27 -15.32 58.04
C VAL A 1143 15.48 -16.46 58.65
N MET A 1144 16.18 -17.53 59.05
CA MET A 1144 15.56 -18.68 59.72
C MET A 1144 16.06 -18.71 61.16
N THR A 1145 15.12 -18.62 62.10
CA THR A 1145 15.35 -18.79 63.53
C THR A 1145 14.64 -20.06 63.98
N SER A 1146 14.98 -20.59 65.16
CA SER A 1146 14.34 -21.79 65.72
C SER A 1146 12.82 -21.66 65.89
N ARG A 1147 12.29 -20.43 65.93
CA ARG A 1147 10.85 -20.14 66.12
C ARG A 1147 10.14 -19.61 64.88
N SER A 1148 10.85 -19.01 63.92
CA SER A 1148 10.23 -18.39 62.74
C SER A 1148 11.17 -18.32 61.54
N ALA A 1149 10.61 -18.39 60.34
CA ALA A 1149 11.35 -18.14 59.10
C ALA A 1149 10.68 -17.00 58.33
N SER A 1150 11.44 -15.96 58.02
CA SER A 1150 10.95 -14.74 57.35
C SER A 1150 11.90 -14.28 56.26
N VAL A 1151 11.42 -13.42 55.36
CA VAL A 1151 12.26 -12.73 54.37
C VAL A 1151 12.45 -11.29 54.83
N LYS A 1152 13.70 -10.92 55.11
CA LYS A 1152 14.09 -9.58 55.55
C LYS A 1152 14.55 -8.75 54.35
N VAL A 1153 13.95 -7.58 54.17
CA VAL A 1153 14.31 -6.61 53.12
C VAL A 1153 14.87 -5.36 53.78
N THR A 1154 16.07 -4.97 53.37
CA THR A 1154 16.74 -3.74 53.80
C THR A 1154 16.80 -2.79 52.61
N LEU A 1155 16.21 -1.60 52.74
CA LEU A 1155 16.22 -0.54 51.74
C LEU A 1155 17.53 0.26 51.80
N ASP A 1156 17.99 0.75 50.66
CA ASP A 1156 19.13 1.65 50.56
C ASP A 1156 18.64 3.12 50.51
N MET A 1157 18.60 3.75 51.68
CA MET A 1157 18.11 5.13 51.80
C MET A 1157 19.01 6.15 51.09
N LYS A 1158 20.27 5.82 50.77
CA LYS A 1158 21.17 6.73 50.05
C LYS A 1158 20.76 6.85 48.58
N THR A 1159 20.60 5.71 47.89
CA THR A 1159 20.15 5.69 46.48
C THR A 1159 18.73 6.23 46.33
N ILE A 1160 17.84 6.00 47.30
CA ILE A 1160 16.48 6.58 47.31
C ILE A 1160 16.53 8.12 47.35
N ARG A 1161 17.39 8.72 48.19
CA ARG A 1161 17.56 10.18 48.29
C ARG A 1161 18.20 10.78 47.05
N GLU A 1162 19.25 10.15 46.50
CA GLU A 1162 19.91 10.58 45.26
C GLU A 1162 18.98 10.53 44.04
N ALA A 1163 18.14 9.49 43.98
CA ALA A 1163 17.11 9.36 42.95
C ALA A 1163 15.87 10.26 43.20
N GLN A 1164 15.85 11.02 44.30
CA GLN A 1164 14.75 11.90 44.71
C GLN A 1164 13.40 11.18 44.81
N LEU A 1165 13.43 9.91 45.25
CA LEU A 1165 12.25 9.08 45.46
C LEU A 1165 11.75 9.25 46.89
N SER A 1166 10.48 9.60 47.08
CA SER A 1166 9.82 9.63 48.40
C SER A 1166 9.33 8.21 48.78
N LEU A 1167 10.25 7.35 49.24
CA LEU A 1167 9.97 5.94 49.57
C LEU A 1167 10.48 5.59 50.98
N ASP A 1168 9.57 5.05 51.80
CA ASP A 1168 9.85 4.51 53.14
C ASP A 1168 9.36 3.06 53.26
N ALA A 1169 9.83 2.33 54.28
CA ALA A 1169 9.44 0.93 54.51
C ALA A 1169 7.92 0.74 54.70
N ASN A 1170 7.22 1.74 55.24
CA ASN A 1170 5.76 1.74 55.38
C ASN A 1170 5.04 1.75 54.02
N ILE A 1171 5.51 2.60 53.08
CA ILE A 1171 4.96 2.69 51.73
C ILE A 1171 5.24 1.39 50.96
N VAL A 1172 6.46 0.84 51.10
CA VAL A 1172 6.82 -0.44 50.48
C VAL A 1172 5.94 -1.58 51.01
N ARG A 1173 5.63 -1.60 52.31
CA ARG A 1173 4.70 -2.57 52.91
C ARG A 1173 3.33 -2.52 52.25
N GLU A 1174 2.75 -1.34 52.10
CA GLU A 1174 1.44 -1.16 51.46
C GLU A 1174 1.44 -1.66 50.02
N LEU A 1175 2.48 -1.32 49.25
CA LEU A 1175 2.62 -1.75 47.85
C LEU A 1175 2.82 -3.26 47.68
N ILE A 1176 3.48 -3.92 48.63
CA ILE A 1176 3.58 -5.39 48.66
C ILE A 1176 2.19 -6.01 48.85
N LEU A 1177 1.34 -5.42 49.71
CA LEU A 1177 -0.02 -5.91 49.97
C LEU A 1177 -0.96 -5.70 48.78
N GLU A 1178 -0.82 -4.58 48.07
CA GLU A 1178 -1.59 -4.29 46.85
C GLU A 1178 -1.20 -5.17 45.65
N THR A 1179 -0.04 -5.84 45.71
CA THR A 1179 0.47 -6.64 44.59
C THR A 1179 -0.34 -7.94 44.44
N PRO A 1180 -1.08 -8.15 43.33
CA PRO A 1180 -2.06 -9.23 43.21
C PRO A 1180 -1.47 -10.65 43.21
N LYS A 1181 -0.17 -10.78 42.91
CA LYS A 1181 0.56 -12.06 42.97
C LYS A 1181 0.98 -12.43 44.40
N ILE A 1182 1.04 -11.46 45.31
CA ILE A 1182 1.48 -11.61 46.71
C ILE A 1182 0.30 -11.22 47.61
N LYS A 1183 -0.84 -11.92 47.51
CA LYS A 1183 -1.99 -11.66 48.39
C LYS A 1183 -1.68 -12.13 49.82
N ARG A 1184 -1.28 -11.22 50.70
CA ARG A 1184 -1.07 -11.51 52.13
C ARG A 1184 -1.88 -10.58 53.03
N LYS A 1185 -2.17 -11.05 54.24
CA LYS A 1185 -2.82 -10.24 55.29
C LYS A 1185 -1.80 -9.26 55.88
N LEU A 1186 -2.27 -8.07 56.26
CA LEU A 1186 -1.46 -6.99 56.87
C LEU A 1186 -0.57 -7.48 58.03
N GLN A 1187 -1.08 -8.43 58.82
CA GLN A 1187 -0.43 -9.01 60.00
C GLN A 1187 0.85 -9.83 59.72
N ARG A 1188 1.21 -10.06 58.44
CA ARG A 1188 2.36 -10.89 58.04
C ARG A 1188 3.54 -10.10 57.49
N ILE A 1189 3.50 -8.77 57.55
CA ILE A 1189 4.60 -7.89 57.14
C ILE A 1189 4.87 -6.90 58.28
N ASN A 1190 6.01 -7.06 58.95
CA ASN A 1190 6.44 -6.18 60.04
C ASN A 1190 7.46 -5.17 59.53
N VAL A 1191 7.27 -3.90 59.87
CA VAL A 1191 8.28 -2.86 59.65
C VAL A 1191 9.08 -2.75 60.95
N LEU A 1192 10.39 -2.94 60.86
CA LEU A 1192 11.29 -2.88 62.02
C LEU A 1192 11.81 -1.46 62.22
N GLU A 1193 12.22 -0.81 61.13
CA GLU A 1193 12.81 0.54 61.05
C GLU A 1193 12.36 1.17 59.72
N ASP A 1194 12.55 2.49 59.57
CA ASP A 1194 12.18 3.24 58.34
C ASP A 1194 12.75 2.65 57.04
N GLY A 1195 13.87 1.93 57.12
CA GLY A 1195 14.52 1.24 56.00
C GLY A 1195 14.48 -0.29 56.05
N LYS A 1196 13.77 -0.93 56.98
CA LYS A 1196 13.80 -2.40 57.16
C LYS A 1196 12.40 -2.98 57.36
N LEU A 1197 12.09 -4.04 56.62
CA LEU A 1197 10.86 -4.82 56.76
C LEU A 1197 11.12 -6.32 56.76
N GLU A 1198 10.24 -7.07 57.41
CA GLU A 1198 10.24 -8.54 57.46
C GLU A 1198 8.90 -9.10 56.99
N VAL A 1199 8.95 -10.06 56.07
CA VAL A 1199 7.79 -10.68 55.42
C VAL A 1199 7.70 -12.16 55.81
N PHE A 1200 6.60 -12.57 56.45
CA PHE A 1200 6.38 -13.94 56.93
C PHE A 1200 5.59 -14.80 55.93
N PRO A 1201 6.01 -16.06 55.64
CA PRO A 1201 5.32 -17.02 54.76
C PRO A 1201 3.94 -17.43 55.31
N GLY A 1202 3.10 -18.00 54.45
CA GLY A 1202 1.66 -18.10 54.72
C GLY A 1202 1.06 -19.51 54.75
N GLY A 1203 1.77 -20.53 54.27
CA GLY A 1203 1.24 -21.89 54.12
C GLY A 1203 1.81 -22.94 55.09
N ASP A 1204 1.42 -24.19 54.84
CA ASP A 1204 1.75 -25.38 55.63
C ASP A 1204 3.26 -25.58 55.84
N ARG A 1205 3.66 -26.12 56.99
CA ARG A 1205 5.06 -26.42 57.34
C ARG A 1205 5.79 -27.23 56.25
N ASN A 1206 5.09 -28.11 55.54
CA ASN A 1206 5.65 -28.96 54.48
C ASN A 1206 6.02 -28.20 53.19
N LYS A 1207 5.49 -26.98 52.99
CA LYS A 1207 5.76 -26.13 51.81
C LYS A 1207 6.52 -24.85 52.15
N LEU A 1208 6.90 -24.65 53.41
CA LEU A 1208 7.52 -23.42 53.94
C LEU A 1208 8.80 -23.02 53.18
N HIS A 1209 9.68 -23.99 52.92
CA HIS A 1209 10.94 -23.75 52.20
C HIS A 1209 10.69 -23.25 50.76
N PHE A 1210 9.77 -23.91 50.04
CA PHE A 1210 9.38 -23.51 48.68
C PHE A 1210 8.72 -22.13 48.66
N GLU A 1211 7.86 -21.82 49.64
CA GLU A 1211 7.26 -20.49 49.75
C GLU A 1211 8.29 -19.40 50.05
N LEU A 1212 9.27 -19.64 50.91
CA LEU A 1212 10.33 -18.67 51.22
C LEU A 1212 11.21 -18.37 50.01
N HIS A 1213 11.62 -19.39 49.27
CA HIS A 1213 12.37 -19.20 48.03
C HIS A 1213 11.52 -18.54 46.93
N SER A 1214 10.24 -18.91 46.83
CA SER A 1214 9.29 -18.26 45.93
C SER A 1214 9.14 -16.77 46.26
N LEU A 1215 8.99 -16.40 47.53
CA LEU A 1215 8.93 -15.01 47.98
C LEU A 1215 10.21 -14.25 47.71
N LYS A 1216 11.37 -14.84 48.03
CA LYS A 1216 12.67 -14.22 47.77
C LYS A 1216 12.84 -13.87 46.29
N ASN A 1217 12.31 -14.70 45.39
CA ASN A 1217 12.35 -14.46 43.95
C ASN A 1217 11.28 -13.47 43.47
N MET A 1218 10.12 -13.40 44.13
CA MET A 1218 9.02 -12.50 43.75
C MET A 1218 9.18 -11.07 44.29
N LEU A 1219 9.70 -10.90 45.51
CA LEU A 1219 9.85 -9.59 46.16
C LEU A 1219 10.69 -8.57 45.36
N PRO A 1220 11.83 -8.92 44.74
CA PRO A 1220 12.61 -7.99 43.94
C PRO A 1220 11.84 -7.38 42.76
N ALA A 1221 10.84 -8.09 42.23
CA ALA A 1221 10.04 -7.67 41.08
C ALA A 1221 8.83 -6.79 41.44
N VAL A 1222 8.58 -6.55 42.74
CA VAL A 1222 7.51 -5.67 43.21
C VAL A 1222 7.81 -4.23 42.80
N VAL A 1223 6.81 -3.55 42.23
CA VAL A 1223 6.93 -2.15 41.80
C VAL A 1223 6.70 -1.25 43.00
N VAL A 1224 7.69 -0.41 43.34
CA VAL A 1224 7.66 0.47 44.52
C VAL A 1224 7.34 1.92 44.18
N LYS A 1225 7.69 2.39 42.98
CA LYS A 1225 7.28 3.71 42.47
C LYS A 1225 7.20 3.64 40.94
N GLY A 1226 6.53 4.61 40.33
CA GLY A 1226 6.37 4.66 38.88
C GLY A 1226 5.12 3.98 38.36
N ILE A 1227 4.87 4.17 37.07
CA ILE A 1227 3.73 3.60 36.36
C ILE A 1227 4.10 2.18 35.91
N LYS A 1228 3.25 1.19 36.21
CA LYS A 1228 3.55 -0.24 35.95
C LYS A 1228 3.79 -0.58 34.47
N THR A 1229 3.19 0.19 33.55
CA THR A 1229 3.32 0.02 32.09
C THR A 1229 4.57 0.67 31.52
N VAL A 1230 5.11 1.70 32.20
CA VAL A 1230 6.31 2.41 31.73
C VAL A 1230 7.55 1.57 31.98
N GLU A 1231 8.34 1.39 30.93
CA GLU A 1231 9.61 0.65 30.99
C GLU A 1231 10.79 1.60 31.25
N ARG A 1232 10.89 2.70 30.49
CA ARG A 1232 11.99 3.66 30.62
C ARG A 1232 11.58 5.10 30.34
N VAL A 1233 12.36 6.03 30.89
CA VAL A 1233 12.17 7.48 30.73
C VAL A 1233 13.52 8.14 30.46
N VAL A 1234 13.60 8.93 29.39
CA VAL A 1234 14.81 9.65 28.96
C VAL A 1234 14.53 11.15 28.92
N ILE A 1235 15.46 11.93 29.45
CA ILE A 1235 15.42 13.40 29.39
C ILE A 1235 16.34 13.81 28.24
N ALA A 1236 15.83 14.62 27.34
CA ALA A 1236 16.55 15.13 26.19
C ALA A 1236 16.54 16.66 26.19
N GLN A 1237 17.68 17.26 25.86
CA GLN A 1237 17.76 18.70 25.65
C GLN A 1237 17.21 19.03 24.26
N LYS A 1238 16.27 19.98 24.19
CA LYS A 1238 15.74 20.50 22.93
C LYS A 1238 16.87 21.28 22.25
N LYS A 1239 17.23 20.89 21.03
CA LYS A 1239 18.07 21.71 20.16
C LYS A 1239 17.15 22.82 19.62
N LEU A 1240 17.33 24.06 20.08
CA LEU A 1240 16.61 25.20 19.53
C LEU A 1240 17.25 25.58 18.19
N ASP A 1241 16.42 25.91 17.20
CA ASP A 1241 16.89 26.45 15.93
C ASP A 1241 17.52 27.84 16.17
N ASP A 1242 18.55 28.19 15.41
CA ASP A 1242 19.41 29.37 15.63
C ASP A 1242 18.66 30.72 15.69
N ALA A 1243 17.39 30.78 15.28
CA ALA A 1243 16.55 31.98 15.34
C ALA A 1243 15.86 32.23 16.69
N GLU A 1244 15.75 31.22 17.58
CA GLU A 1244 15.14 31.36 18.93
C GLU A 1244 16.19 31.51 20.05
N ASN A 1245 17.48 31.52 19.71
CA ASN A 1245 18.59 31.42 20.67
C ASN A 1245 18.95 32.73 21.39
N ASP A 1246 18.34 33.87 21.06
CA ASP A 1246 18.83 35.14 21.60
C ASP A 1246 18.59 35.33 23.11
N HIS A 1247 17.61 34.66 23.75
CA HIS A 1247 17.35 34.85 25.20
C HIS A 1247 16.90 33.63 26.03
N GLY A 1248 16.93 32.40 25.51
CA GLY A 1248 16.40 31.21 26.21
C GLY A 1248 17.46 30.19 26.63
N GLY A 1249 17.60 29.92 27.94
CA GLY A 1249 18.43 28.81 28.45
C GLY A 1249 18.01 27.42 27.93
N PRO A 1250 18.77 26.34 28.25
CA PRO A 1250 18.51 25.00 27.73
C PRO A 1250 17.14 24.48 28.17
N LYS A 1251 16.27 24.15 27.21
CA LYS A 1251 14.95 23.54 27.45
C LYS A 1251 15.05 22.01 27.40
N TYR A 1252 14.38 21.32 28.33
CA TYR A 1252 14.36 19.85 28.40
C TYR A 1252 12.98 19.28 28.09
N ASN A 1253 12.96 18.26 27.22
CA ASN A 1253 11.79 17.43 26.93
C ASN A 1253 12.01 16.03 27.52
N MET A 1254 10.91 15.35 27.85
CA MET A 1254 10.96 13.99 28.41
C MET A 1254 10.28 13.00 27.48
N PHE A 1255 10.97 11.91 27.17
CA PHE A 1255 10.45 10.80 26.37
C PHE A 1255 10.22 9.58 27.27
N VAL A 1256 8.98 9.10 27.29
CA VAL A 1256 8.54 7.97 28.12
C VAL A 1256 8.21 6.80 27.19
N GLU A 1257 8.81 5.64 27.43
CA GLU A 1257 8.45 4.40 26.72
C GLU A 1257 7.59 3.51 27.62
N GLY A 1258 6.35 3.22 27.20
CA GLY A 1258 5.38 2.49 28.02
C GLY A 1258 3.96 2.40 27.50
#